data_AF-A0A1J5B1S4-F1
#
_entry.id   AF-A0A1J5B1S4-F1
#
_cell.length_a   1.000
_cell.length_b   1.000
_cell.length_c   1.000
_cell.angle_alpha   90.00
_cell.angle_beta   90.00
_cell.angle_gamma   90.00
#
_symmetry.space_group_name_H-M   'P 1'
#
loop_
_entity.id
_entity.type
_entity.pdbx_description
1 polymer ?
#
loop_
_entity_poly.entity_id
_entity_poly.type
_entity_poly.pdbx_seq_one_letter_code
_entity_poly.pdbx_strand_id
1 'polypeptide(L)'
;MRKTTLLLIMAFASFTTFAQTIVDTTAQNKNVILEEFTGIHCVYCPDGHKISSQIQAANPGRFFAINIHTGSYATPSAGEPDFRTALAPAIANQSGLTGYPAGTINRHLFAGHQQGTGTAMSRGDWAATTATTLAQASYVNMAATASINLSTRLMTILVEGYFTGNTAPSTMKLNVAVLQNNVEGPQTGSSYNPTQVLPNGNYSHMHMLREFITGQWGISIDTTTQGTFFSRTFSYAIPANINGVPMELGDLEVVAFIAQGQQEIITGNKATMNYITPAGVSLVDLAIKDLSVVPQLCGTTFTPSVRIKNTSSTVIADSFNVQYVYNGGTPVSQFYTTPLAAGDSITVTFPSVTLSSKVNKFDYKVDVDSAYHLIDMNTGNSLATTHTFYTMPSATMGSIYAEEFESYPTGTTDLNHTIIENPTAASVFTVNSTVSSAVTWDIGGYGASANSLMFDFYSIDAGKSVNIMFEKLNFSGTTHGIKFQYAYAQYSAENDNLQIRVSDNCGVTWTTKWQKYGGSLKTAAPTTARFFPKANEWASANIDLSSYDGKPEVIIAFVGTSDYGNNLYIDNINIYNSTNVGIEKIETNNSLEIYPNPASNKAFMSFTTGNISNVSYSIMNTLGQVIISENLGTLTAGEHTQSINLSTLSSGLYMINMNIDGKFISKKLNVK
;
A
#
# COMPACT_ATOMS: atom_id res chain seq x y z
N MET A 1 -48.72 -69.49 63.29
CA MET A 1 -48.14 -69.08 62.00
C MET A 1 -47.36 -67.80 62.21
N ARG A 2 -46.11 -67.76 61.72
CA ARG A 2 -45.06 -66.80 62.10
C ARG A 2 -45.22 -65.46 61.36
N LYS A 3 -44.95 -64.37 62.09
CA LYS A 3 -44.66 -63.03 61.56
C LYS A 3 -43.25 -63.03 60.96
N THR A 4 -43.11 -62.57 59.72
CA THR A 4 -41.81 -62.32 59.09
C THR A 4 -41.74 -60.84 58.72
N THR A 5 -40.99 -60.09 59.51
CA THR A 5 -40.61 -58.70 59.29
C THR A 5 -39.49 -58.68 58.24
N LEU A 6 -39.73 -58.08 57.08
CA LEU A 6 -38.71 -57.90 56.04
C LEU A 6 -38.03 -56.54 56.27
N LEU A 7 -36.80 -56.55 56.78
CA LEU A 7 -35.94 -55.36 56.84
C LEU A 7 -35.47 -55.01 55.43
N LEU A 8 -35.83 -53.82 54.95
CA LEU A 8 -35.29 -53.23 53.72
C LEU A 8 -34.06 -52.40 54.10
N ILE A 9 -32.86 -52.92 53.83
CA ILE A 9 -31.60 -52.20 53.98
C ILE A 9 -31.43 -51.29 52.75
N MET A 10 -31.68 -49.99 52.92
CA MET A 10 -31.29 -48.97 51.94
C MET A 10 -29.78 -48.72 52.03
N ALA A 11 -29.03 -49.26 51.07
CA ALA A 11 -27.63 -48.90 50.87
C ALA A 11 -27.56 -47.52 50.18
N PHE A 12 -27.19 -46.48 50.93
CA PHE A 12 -26.79 -45.19 50.37
C PHE A 12 -25.43 -45.36 49.68
N ALA A 13 -25.43 -45.55 48.36
CA ALA A 13 -24.24 -45.43 47.54
C ALA A 13 -23.98 -43.93 47.30
N SER A 14 -23.03 -43.37 48.05
CA SER A 14 -22.52 -42.02 47.83
C SER A 14 -21.78 -41.98 46.48
N PHE A 15 -22.46 -41.56 45.42
CA PHE A 15 -21.79 -41.22 44.16
C PHE A 15 -21.05 -39.89 44.38
N THR A 16 -19.74 -39.96 44.64
CA THR A 16 -18.86 -38.81 44.51
C THR A 16 -18.74 -38.48 43.03
N THR A 17 -19.47 -37.46 42.57
CA THR A 17 -19.25 -36.87 41.25
C THR A 17 -17.87 -36.20 41.26
N PHE A 18 -16.85 -36.87 40.72
CA PHE A 18 -15.58 -36.23 40.44
C PHE A 18 -15.82 -35.22 39.31
N ALA A 19 -15.71 -33.92 39.60
CA ALA A 19 -15.60 -32.93 38.55
C ALA A 19 -14.36 -33.28 37.71
N GLN A 20 -14.54 -33.48 36.41
CA GLN A 20 -13.45 -33.79 35.49
C GLN A 20 -12.54 -32.56 35.37
N THR A 21 -11.26 -32.71 35.71
CA THR A 21 -10.25 -31.65 35.52
C THR A 21 -10.05 -31.35 34.03
N ILE A 22 -9.75 -30.08 33.71
CA ILE A 22 -9.46 -29.64 32.34
C ILE A 22 -7.97 -29.77 31.98
N VAL A 23 -7.08 -30.00 32.95
CA VAL A 23 -5.64 -30.15 32.72
C VAL A 23 -5.24 -31.63 32.65
N ASP A 24 -4.45 -31.99 31.64
CA ASP A 24 -3.88 -33.33 31.51
C ASP A 24 -2.83 -33.57 32.61
N THR A 25 -2.86 -34.73 33.24
CA THR A 25 -1.91 -35.13 34.29
C THR A 25 -0.71 -35.93 33.76
N THR A 26 -0.70 -36.27 32.47
CA THR A 26 0.37 -37.00 31.79
C THR A 26 1.51 -36.06 31.44
N ALA A 27 2.78 -36.43 31.65
CA ALA A 27 3.90 -35.57 31.30
C ALA A 27 3.88 -35.16 29.81
N GLN A 28 4.06 -33.86 29.55
CA GLN A 28 4.03 -33.27 28.21
C GLN A 28 5.29 -32.41 27.98
N ASN A 29 5.54 -32.06 26.72
CA ASN A 29 6.51 -31.04 26.37
C ASN A 29 5.95 -29.62 26.55
N LYS A 30 6.84 -28.64 26.63
CA LYS A 30 6.47 -27.23 26.77
C LYS A 30 5.56 -26.76 25.63
N ASN A 31 4.66 -25.83 25.93
CA ASN A 31 4.06 -24.93 24.95
C ASN A 31 4.87 -23.65 24.86
N VAL A 32 4.73 -22.95 23.74
CA VAL A 32 5.45 -21.72 23.45
C VAL A 32 4.57 -20.50 23.69
N ILE A 33 5.11 -19.54 24.43
CA ILE A 33 4.62 -18.18 24.54
C ILE A 33 5.63 -17.27 23.84
N LEU A 34 5.17 -16.53 22.83
CA LEU A 34 5.90 -15.41 22.26
C LEU A 34 5.35 -14.12 22.88
N GLU A 35 6.19 -13.41 23.64
CA GLU A 35 5.91 -12.01 23.97
C GLU A 35 6.61 -11.14 22.92
N GLU A 36 5.84 -10.65 21.95
CA GLU A 36 6.31 -9.83 20.83
C GLU A 36 6.23 -8.35 21.20
N PHE A 37 7.33 -7.61 21.05
CA PHE A 37 7.39 -6.18 21.32
C PHE A 37 7.20 -5.40 20.02
N THR A 38 6.14 -4.59 19.98
CA THR A 38 5.67 -3.92 18.76
C THR A 38 5.29 -2.46 19.01
N GLY A 39 4.92 -1.74 17.95
CA GLY A 39 4.50 -0.34 17.98
C GLY A 39 3.95 0.13 16.64
N ILE A 40 2.97 1.04 16.67
CA ILE A 40 2.28 1.55 15.48
C ILE A 40 3.22 2.28 14.49
N HIS A 41 4.36 2.80 14.95
CA HIS A 41 5.36 3.46 14.08
C HIS A 41 6.52 2.56 13.65
N CYS A 42 6.52 1.29 14.06
CA CYS A 42 7.58 0.34 13.74
C CYS A 42 7.40 -0.25 12.33
N VAL A 43 8.26 0.15 11.39
CA VAL A 43 8.20 -0.23 9.96
C VAL A 43 8.17 -1.75 9.74
N TYR A 44 8.97 -2.52 10.50
CA TYR A 44 9.11 -3.96 10.28
C TYR A 44 8.28 -4.82 11.25
N CYS A 45 7.54 -4.21 12.18
CA CYS A 45 6.69 -4.96 13.11
C CYS A 45 5.58 -5.75 12.41
N PRO A 46 4.98 -5.27 11.29
CA PRO A 46 4.04 -6.09 10.53
C PRO A 46 4.65 -7.40 10.01
N ASP A 47 5.93 -7.41 9.63
CA ASP A 47 6.66 -8.63 9.25
C ASP A 47 6.80 -9.59 10.44
N GLY A 48 7.02 -9.06 11.65
CA GLY A 48 6.98 -9.81 12.91
C GLY A 48 5.62 -10.48 13.12
N HIS A 49 4.53 -9.70 13.04
CA HIS A 49 3.17 -10.22 13.16
C HIS A 49 2.88 -11.35 12.16
N LYS A 50 3.39 -11.21 10.92
CA LYS A 50 3.26 -12.22 9.86
C LYS A 50 4.01 -13.51 10.21
N ILE A 51 5.27 -13.40 10.64
CA ILE A 51 6.09 -14.54 11.05
C ILE A 51 5.45 -15.26 12.25
N SER A 52 5.01 -14.50 13.27
CA SER A 52 4.29 -15.02 14.44
C SER A 52 3.04 -15.81 14.02
N SER A 53 2.24 -15.26 13.11
CA SER A 53 1.04 -15.94 12.56
C SER A 53 1.38 -17.22 11.81
N GLN A 54 2.47 -17.24 11.04
CA GLN A 54 2.96 -18.42 10.33
C GLN A 54 3.43 -19.51 11.29
N ILE A 55 4.16 -19.14 12.35
CA ILE A 55 4.60 -20.08 13.39
C ILE A 55 3.38 -20.67 14.12
N GLN A 56 2.39 -19.84 14.45
CA GLN A 56 1.14 -20.29 15.08
C GLN A 56 0.39 -21.28 14.19
N ALA A 57 0.28 -21.00 12.89
CA ALA A 57 -0.36 -21.90 11.93
C ALA A 57 0.37 -23.24 11.78
N ALA A 58 1.72 -23.24 11.89
CA ALA A 58 2.52 -24.45 11.86
C ALA A 58 2.47 -25.26 13.17
N ASN A 59 2.05 -24.64 14.30
CA ASN A 59 2.05 -25.23 15.64
C ASN A 59 0.69 -25.05 16.35
N PRO A 60 -0.42 -25.52 15.76
CA PRO A 60 -1.76 -25.27 16.28
C PRO A 60 -1.92 -25.81 17.70
N GLY A 61 -2.41 -24.97 18.61
CA GLY A 61 -2.64 -25.32 20.02
C GLY A 61 -1.37 -25.46 20.88
N ARG A 62 -0.18 -25.18 20.32
CA ARG A 62 1.12 -25.32 21.01
C ARG A 62 1.94 -24.03 21.08
N PHE A 63 1.58 -23.02 20.28
CA PHE A 63 2.22 -21.70 20.23
C PHE A 63 1.17 -20.60 20.43
N PHE A 64 1.46 -19.61 21.27
CA PHE A 64 0.57 -18.49 21.57
C PHE A 64 1.35 -17.18 21.60
N ALA A 65 0.92 -16.19 20.82
CA ALA A 65 1.52 -14.86 20.79
C ALA A 65 0.82 -13.89 21.76
N ILE A 66 1.59 -12.94 22.27
CA ILE A 66 1.15 -11.79 23.07
C ILE A 66 1.85 -10.57 22.47
N ASN A 67 1.10 -9.70 21.79
CA ASN A 67 1.65 -8.54 21.10
C ASN A 67 1.61 -7.32 22.05
N ILE A 68 2.79 -6.88 22.46
CA ILE A 68 3.02 -5.89 23.51
C ILE A 68 3.45 -4.58 22.86
N HIS A 69 2.52 -3.62 22.79
CA HIS A 69 2.80 -2.25 22.34
C HIS A 69 3.58 -1.48 23.41
N THR A 70 4.85 -1.17 23.14
CA THR A 70 5.76 -0.56 24.12
C THR A 70 6.87 0.26 23.47
N GLY A 71 7.57 1.07 24.28
CA GLY A 71 8.67 1.92 23.85
C GLY A 71 8.29 3.06 22.91
N SER A 72 9.29 3.62 22.23
CA SER A 72 9.15 4.82 21.41
C SER A 72 8.25 4.61 20.20
N TYR A 73 8.35 3.47 19.52
CA TYR A 73 7.53 3.17 18.34
C TYR A 73 6.05 2.92 18.64
N ALA A 74 5.67 2.72 19.90
CA ALA A 74 4.27 2.57 20.31
C ALA A 74 3.67 3.88 20.83
N THR A 75 4.42 4.97 20.87
CA THR A 75 3.93 6.25 21.38
C THR A 75 3.06 6.92 20.30
N PRO A 76 1.77 7.17 20.56
CA PRO A 76 0.89 7.76 19.57
C PRO A 76 1.20 9.24 19.33
N SER A 77 1.02 9.67 18.08
CA SER A 77 0.95 11.06 17.67
C SER A 77 -0.43 11.64 17.97
N ALA A 78 -0.60 12.95 17.81
CA ALA A 78 -1.90 13.59 17.99
C ALA A 78 -2.96 12.98 17.05
N GLY A 79 -4.06 12.48 17.62
CA GLY A 79 -5.15 11.85 16.88
C GLY A 79 -5.00 10.34 16.64
N GLU A 80 -3.85 9.74 16.98
CA GLU A 80 -3.65 8.29 16.89
C GLU A 80 -4.13 7.58 18.17
N PRO A 81 -4.59 6.31 18.06
CA PRO A 81 -4.98 5.52 19.23
C PRO A 81 -3.77 5.11 20.07
N ASP A 82 -3.94 5.05 21.40
CA ASP A 82 -2.90 4.57 22.32
C ASP A 82 -3.08 3.07 22.61
N PHE A 83 -2.32 2.23 21.92
CA PHE A 83 -2.35 0.77 22.09
C PHE A 83 -1.49 0.26 23.25
N ARG A 84 -0.79 1.14 23.97
CA ARG A 84 0.09 0.72 25.07
C ARG A 84 -0.72 0.32 26.29
N THR A 85 -0.12 -0.50 27.15
CA THR A 85 -0.62 -0.78 28.51
C THR A 85 0.41 -0.35 29.55
N ALA A 86 -0.04 -0.03 30.76
CA ALA A 86 0.85 0.42 31.83
C ALA A 86 1.91 -0.62 32.25
N LEU A 87 1.65 -1.90 31.98
CA LEU A 87 2.50 -3.03 32.35
C LEU A 87 3.56 -3.37 31.29
N ALA A 88 3.32 -2.99 30.04
CA ALA A 88 4.16 -3.33 28.90
C ALA A 88 5.64 -2.89 29.04
N PRO A 89 5.99 -1.70 29.57
CA PRO A 89 7.38 -1.30 29.74
C PRO A 89 8.18 -2.20 30.68
N ALA A 90 7.55 -2.73 31.74
CA ALA A 90 8.24 -3.59 32.69
C ALA A 90 8.69 -4.91 32.03
N ILE A 91 7.81 -5.51 31.21
CA ILE A 91 8.08 -6.76 30.48
C ILE A 91 9.18 -6.53 29.44
N ALA A 92 9.09 -5.44 28.67
CA ALA A 92 10.12 -5.05 27.70
C ALA A 92 11.50 -4.89 28.37
N ASN A 93 11.57 -4.18 29.49
CA ASN A 93 12.81 -3.98 30.23
C ASN A 93 13.40 -5.30 30.75
N GLN A 94 12.56 -6.20 31.29
CA GLN A 94 13.00 -7.50 31.76
C GLN A 94 13.58 -8.36 30.63
N SER A 95 13.04 -8.24 29.42
CA SER A 95 13.57 -8.96 28.24
C SER A 95 14.91 -8.42 27.74
N GLY A 96 15.38 -7.26 28.22
CA GLY A 96 16.59 -6.61 27.70
C GLY A 96 16.42 -6.09 26.26
N LEU A 97 15.20 -5.71 25.88
CA LEU A 97 14.87 -5.17 24.57
C LEU A 97 15.72 -3.92 24.25
N THR A 98 16.42 -3.93 23.11
CA THR A 98 17.21 -2.80 22.61
C THR A 98 16.81 -2.34 21.21
N GLY A 99 16.05 -3.15 20.47
CA GLY A 99 15.59 -2.81 19.12
C GLY A 99 14.33 -3.55 18.70
N TYR A 100 13.61 -2.97 17.75
CA TYR A 100 12.34 -3.47 17.22
C TYR A 100 12.48 -3.87 15.74
N PRO A 101 11.62 -4.78 15.23
CA PRO A 101 10.77 -5.70 15.97
C PRO A 101 11.61 -6.76 16.69
N ALA A 102 11.19 -7.13 17.88
CA ALA A 102 11.80 -8.20 18.65
C ALA A 102 10.78 -8.84 19.55
N GLY A 103 11.10 -10.02 20.06
CA GLY A 103 10.23 -10.75 20.99
C GLY A 103 11.04 -11.74 21.79
N THR A 104 10.42 -12.32 22.80
CA THR A 104 11.05 -13.38 23.59
C THR A 104 10.21 -14.65 23.54
N ILE A 105 10.88 -15.78 23.27
CA ILE A 105 10.28 -17.11 23.30
C ILE A 105 10.46 -17.67 24.71
N ASN A 106 9.34 -17.85 25.39
CA ASN A 106 9.27 -18.36 26.77
C ASN A 106 10.15 -17.61 27.78
N ARG A 107 10.50 -16.33 27.53
CA ARG A 107 11.48 -15.61 28.35
C ARG A 107 12.76 -16.43 28.57
N HIS A 108 13.17 -17.22 27.58
CA HIS A 108 14.36 -18.07 27.67
C HIS A 108 15.54 -17.39 26.98
N LEU A 109 16.71 -17.46 27.61
CA LEU A 109 17.94 -16.98 27.01
C LEU A 109 18.49 -18.01 26.01
N PHE A 110 18.27 -17.76 24.72
CA PHE A 110 18.88 -18.56 23.66
C PHE A 110 20.23 -17.98 23.27
N ALA A 111 21.30 -18.60 23.76
CA ALA A 111 22.67 -18.16 23.49
C ALA A 111 22.94 -18.02 21.98
N GLY A 112 23.32 -16.81 21.56
CA GLY A 112 23.62 -16.46 20.17
C GLY A 112 22.47 -15.79 19.42
N HIS A 113 21.24 -15.82 19.96
CA HIS A 113 20.07 -15.19 19.36
C HIS A 113 19.61 -13.94 20.12
N GLN A 114 20.11 -13.72 21.34
CA GLN A 114 19.65 -12.64 22.20
C GLN A 114 20.14 -11.24 21.81
N GLN A 115 19.35 -10.22 22.17
CA GLN A 115 19.77 -8.83 22.24
C GLN A 115 20.53 -8.58 23.55
N GLY A 116 21.78 -8.14 23.44
CA GLY A 116 22.63 -7.87 24.61
C GLY A 116 22.76 -9.09 25.52
N THR A 117 22.35 -8.95 26.78
CA THR A 117 22.31 -10.04 27.78
C THR A 117 20.87 -10.46 28.11
N GLY A 118 19.89 -9.93 27.39
CA GLY A 118 18.46 -10.17 27.62
C GLY A 118 17.95 -11.44 26.95
N THR A 119 16.64 -11.56 26.84
CA THR A 119 15.94 -12.67 26.16
C THR A 119 15.13 -12.23 24.94
N ALA A 120 15.05 -10.92 24.68
CA ALA A 120 14.55 -10.40 23.41
C ALA A 120 15.48 -10.87 22.27
N MET A 121 14.90 -11.23 21.13
CA MET A 121 15.61 -11.70 19.94
C MET A 121 14.93 -11.20 18.66
N SER A 122 15.66 -11.26 17.55
CA SER A 122 15.14 -10.89 16.23
C SER A 122 14.02 -11.85 15.80
N ARG A 123 13.05 -11.32 15.04
CA ARG A 123 11.96 -12.13 14.44
C ARG A 123 12.45 -13.28 13.56
N GLY A 124 13.65 -13.17 13.00
CA GLY A 124 14.27 -14.24 12.21
C GLY A 124 14.58 -15.49 13.03
N ASP A 125 14.72 -15.38 14.35
CA ASP A 125 15.10 -16.49 15.23
C ASP A 125 13.91 -17.24 15.81
N TRP A 126 12.70 -16.65 15.81
CA TRP A 126 11.54 -17.16 16.54
C TRP A 126 11.13 -18.57 16.11
N ALA A 127 11.21 -18.90 14.82
CA ALA A 127 10.83 -20.22 14.33
C ALA A 127 11.77 -21.33 14.88
N ALA A 128 13.08 -21.08 14.87
CA ALA A 128 14.08 -22.05 15.34
C ALA A 128 14.04 -22.23 16.86
N THR A 129 13.90 -21.13 17.60
CA THR A 129 13.81 -21.17 19.07
C THR A 129 12.46 -21.73 19.53
N THR A 130 11.37 -21.51 18.79
CA THR A 130 10.08 -22.20 19.01
C THR A 130 10.22 -23.71 18.89
N ALA A 131 10.82 -24.21 17.80
CA ALA A 131 11.03 -25.64 17.60
C ALA A 131 11.88 -26.26 18.73
N THR A 132 12.91 -25.52 19.18
CA THR A 132 13.75 -25.93 20.30
C THR A 132 12.94 -26.04 21.60
N THR A 133 12.11 -25.04 21.92
CA THR A 133 11.26 -25.06 23.13
C THR A 133 10.24 -26.20 23.10
N LEU A 134 9.57 -26.43 21.96
CA LEU A 134 8.56 -27.49 21.82
C LEU A 134 9.13 -28.91 22.00
N ALA A 135 10.45 -29.08 21.81
CA ALA A 135 11.15 -30.33 22.06
C ALA A 135 11.51 -30.55 23.55
N GLN A 136 11.43 -29.52 24.39
CA GLN A 136 11.78 -29.61 25.80
C GLN A 136 10.63 -30.18 26.63
N ALA A 137 10.95 -31.03 27.61
CA ALA A 137 9.99 -31.52 28.58
C ALA A 137 9.48 -30.38 29.48
N SER A 138 8.19 -30.43 29.82
CA SER A 138 7.58 -29.59 30.83
C SER A 138 7.39 -30.37 32.13
N TYR A 139 7.74 -29.76 33.26
CA TYR A 139 7.50 -30.32 34.59
C TYR A 139 6.17 -29.86 35.20
N VAL A 140 5.40 -29.05 34.46
CA VAL A 140 4.05 -28.62 34.84
C VAL A 140 3.18 -28.55 33.58
N ASN A 141 1.98 -29.11 33.67
CA ASN A 141 0.96 -28.94 32.64
C ASN A 141 -0.02 -27.87 33.10
N MET A 142 -0.69 -27.21 32.15
CA MET A 142 -1.76 -26.29 32.47
C MET A 142 -2.83 -26.25 31.38
N ALA A 143 -4.04 -25.89 31.79
CA ALA A 143 -5.16 -25.61 30.91
C ALA A 143 -5.93 -24.40 31.43
N ALA A 144 -6.54 -23.65 30.52
CA ALA A 144 -7.38 -22.53 30.88
C ALA A 144 -8.74 -22.61 30.15
N THR A 145 -9.78 -22.12 30.81
CA THR A 145 -11.07 -21.81 30.18
C THR A 145 -11.50 -20.43 30.64
N ALA A 146 -12.25 -19.73 29.79
CA ALA A 146 -12.78 -18.42 30.11
C ALA A 146 -14.26 -18.36 29.71
N SER A 147 -15.03 -17.54 30.41
CA SER A 147 -16.39 -17.20 30.02
C SER A 147 -16.62 -15.70 30.16
N ILE A 148 -17.31 -15.09 29.21
CA ILE A 148 -17.74 -13.68 29.30
C ILE A 148 -19.26 -13.64 29.40
N ASN A 149 -19.77 -12.99 30.44
CA ASN A 149 -21.18 -12.61 30.52
C ASN A 149 -21.39 -11.31 29.73
N LEU A 150 -22.12 -11.42 28.61
CA LEU A 150 -22.29 -10.30 27.68
C LEU A 150 -23.16 -9.18 28.25
N SER A 151 -24.04 -9.48 29.21
CA SER A 151 -24.85 -8.46 29.90
C SER A 151 -24.04 -7.65 30.91
N THR A 152 -23.14 -8.32 31.64
CA THR A 152 -22.42 -7.69 32.77
C THR A 152 -20.98 -7.29 32.42
N ARG A 153 -20.48 -7.68 31.24
CA ARG A 153 -19.06 -7.55 30.82
C ARG A 153 -18.10 -8.20 31.83
N LEU A 154 -18.54 -9.22 32.55
CA LEU A 154 -17.72 -9.94 33.51
C LEU A 154 -17.09 -11.16 32.83
N MET A 155 -15.76 -11.21 32.82
CA MET A 155 -14.99 -12.37 32.41
C MET A 155 -14.65 -13.23 33.62
N THR A 156 -14.94 -14.52 33.57
CA THR A 156 -14.52 -15.51 34.58
C THR A 156 -13.54 -16.49 33.93
N ILE A 157 -12.34 -16.59 34.48
CA ILE A 157 -11.26 -17.43 33.94
C ILE A 157 -10.90 -18.50 34.95
N LEU A 158 -10.94 -19.76 34.54
CA LEU A 158 -10.44 -20.90 35.31
C LEU A 158 -9.09 -21.32 34.74
N VAL A 159 -8.07 -21.38 35.59
CA VAL A 159 -6.77 -21.96 35.27
C VAL A 159 -6.50 -23.13 36.20
N GLU A 160 -6.16 -24.27 35.61
CA GLU A 160 -5.71 -25.46 36.32
C GLU A 160 -4.27 -25.79 35.95
N GLY A 161 -3.51 -26.29 36.91
CA GLY A 161 -2.15 -26.76 36.68
C GLY A 161 -1.84 -28.02 37.47
N TYR A 162 -1.01 -28.88 36.87
CA TYR A 162 -0.59 -30.14 37.47
C TYR A 162 0.92 -30.33 37.30
N PHE A 163 1.64 -30.49 38.40
CA PHE A 163 3.10 -30.70 38.38
C PHE A 163 3.41 -32.16 38.07
N THR A 164 4.06 -32.39 36.93
CA THR A 164 4.41 -33.72 36.41
C THR A 164 5.82 -34.16 36.83
N GLY A 165 6.64 -33.25 37.36
CA GLY A 165 8.00 -33.54 37.84
C GLY A 165 8.42 -32.71 39.06
N ASN A 166 9.47 -33.16 39.76
CA ASN A 166 9.99 -32.54 40.99
C ASN A 166 11.07 -31.45 40.76
N THR A 167 11.22 -30.99 39.51
CA THR A 167 12.26 -30.00 39.13
C THR A 167 11.77 -28.56 39.23
N ALA A 168 10.52 -28.33 39.66
CA ALA A 168 9.96 -27.00 39.78
C ALA A 168 10.58 -26.23 40.98
N PRO A 169 11.14 -25.01 40.77
CA PRO A 169 11.60 -24.19 41.88
C PRO A 169 10.42 -23.68 42.74
N SER A 170 10.69 -23.09 43.90
CA SER A 170 9.66 -22.46 44.76
C SER A 170 9.19 -21.10 44.24
N THR A 171 9.80 -20.57 43.17
CA THR A 171 9.52 -19.25 42.61
C THR A 171 8.46 -19.26 41.51
N MET A 172 7.70 -20.34 41.34
CA MET A 172 6.73 -20.46 40.24
C MET A 172 5.63 -19.39 40.32
N LYS A 173 5.35 -18.77 39.18
CA LYS A 173 4.34 -17.73 39.01
C LYS A 173 3.33 -18.10 37.94
N LEU A 174 2.04 -17.95 38.26
CA LEU A 174 0.96 -18.02 37.29
C LEU A 174 0.66 -16.62 36.75
N ASN A 175 0.72 -16.47 35.44
CA ASN A 175 0.39 -15.26 34.71
C ASN A 175 -0.87 -15.48 33.87
N VAL A 176 -1.75 -14.49 33.80
CA VAL A 176 -2.94 -14.51 32.95
C VAL A 176 -3.06 -13.19 32.20
N ALA A 177 -2.93 -13.25 30.88
CA ALA A 177 -3.03 -12.13 29.96
C ALA A 177 -4.40 -12.13 29.27
N VAL A 178 -5.05 -10.97 29.21
CA VAL A 178 -6.19 -10.70 28.35
C VAL A 178 -5.66 -9.98 27.11
N LEU A 179 -5.99 -10.54 25.94
CA LEU A 179 -5.60 -10.05 24.64
C LEU A 179 -6.84 -9.65 23.83
N GLN A 180 -6.66 -8.87 22.78
CA GLN A 180 -7.72 -8.59 21.81
C GLN A 180 -7.21 -8.74 20.38
N ASN A 181 -8.02 -9.38 19.55
CA ASN A 181 -7.84 -9.48 18.10
C ASN A 181 -8.60 -8.37 17.38
N ASN A 182 -8.37 -8.26 16.07
CA ASN A 182 -9.13 -7.36 15.19
C ASN A 182 -9.17 -5.89 15.67
N VAL A 183 -8.13 -5.44 16.38
CA VAL A 183 -8.06 -4.04 16.81
C VAL A 183 -7.58 -3.21 15.63
N GLU A 184 -8.50 -2.48 15.04
CA GLU A 184 -8.20 -1.59 13.91
C GLU A 184 -7.39 -0.37 14.35
N GLY A 185 -6.35 -0.03 13.59
CA GLY A 185 -5.64 1.23 13.74
C GLY A 185 -4.52 1.45 12.73
N PRO A 186 -3.77 2.56 12.86
CA PRO A 186 -2.63 2.82 11.99
C PRO A 186 -1.50 1.81 12.24
N GLN A 187 -0.69 1.58 11.21
CA GLN A 187 0.54 0.81 11.30
C GLN A 187 1.51 1.21 10.18
N THR A 188 2.64 1.80 10.56
CA THR A 188 3.75 2.05 9.65
C THR A 188 4.31 0.72 9.12
N GLY A 189 4.57 0.66 7.82
CA GLY A 189 5.12 -0.53 7.15
C GLY A 189 4.12 -1.68 7.03
N SER A 190 2.82 -1.39 7.06
CA SER A 190 1.75 -2.38 6.88
C SER A 190 1.89 -3.23 5.61
N SER A 191 2.57 -2.73 4.58
CA SER A 191 2.93 -3.46 3.35
C SER A 191 3.76 -4.73 3.58
N TYR A 192 4.47 -4.87 4.70
CA TYR A 192 5.17 -6.11 5.04
C TYR A 192 4.21 -7.24 5.46
N ASN A 193 2.97 -6.92 5.83
CA ASN A 193 1.91 -7.89 6.12
C ASN A 193 0.57 -7.43 5.51
N PRO A 194 0.46 -7.47 4.17
CA PRO A 194 -0.68 -6.92 3.45
C PRO A 194 -1.99 -7.67 3.75
N THR A 195 -1.91 -8.92 4.22
CA THR A 195 -3.10 -9.70 4.62
C THR A 195 -3.79 -9.15 5.86
N GLN A 196 -3.13 -8.27 6.63
CA GLN A 196 -3.72 -7.58 7.78
C GLN A 196 -4.06 -6.11 7.47
N VAL A 197 -3.83 -5.65 6.25
CA VAL A 197 -4.32 -4.33 5.82
C VAL A 197 -5.80 -4.47 5.54
N LEU A 198 -6.59 -3.77 6.35
CA LEU A 198 -8.01 -3.70 6.21
C LEU A 198 -8.39 -2.94 4.95
N PRO A 199 -9.57 -3.24 4.43
CA PRO A 199 -10.32 -2.46 3.48
C PRO A 199 -10.00 -0.97 3.39
N ASN A 200 -10.19 -0.24 4.49
CA ASN A 200 -10.03 1.20 4.58
C ASN A 200 -8.57 1.70 4.61
N GLY A 201 -7.58 0.79 4.58
CA GLY A 201 -6.15 1.10 4.64
C GLY A 201 -5.56 1.03 6.04
N ASN A 202 -6.39 0.89 7.08
CA ASN A 202 -5.92 0.63 8.44
C ASN A 202 -5.38 -0.80 8.56
N TYR A 203 -4.77 -1.10 9.69
CA TYR A 203 -4.19 -2.40 10.00
C TYR A 203 -5.00 -3.09 11.09
N SER A 204 -5.28 -4.38 10.90
CA SER A 204 -5.93 -5.23 11.89
C SER A 204 -4.88 -5.82 12.84
N HIS A 205 -4.81 -5.30 14.06
CA HIS A 205 -3.88 -5.77 15.09
C HIS A 205 -4.45 -6.99 15.81
N MET A 206 -3.63 -8.03 15.92
CA MET A 206 -3.98 -9.31 16.54
C MET A 206 -3.23 -9.53 17.85
N HIS A 207 -3.79 -10.38 18.71
CA HIS A 207 -3.18 -10.81 19.97
C HIS A 207 -2.68 -9.64 20.84
N MET A 208 -3.30 -8.46 20.71
CA MET A 208 -2.85 -7.23 21.35
C MET A 208 -3.07 -7.32 22.85
N LEU A 209 -1.99 -7.20 23.64
CA LEU A 209 -2.07 -7.22 25.08
C LEU A 209 -2.96 -6.09 25.58
N ARG A 210 -4.03 -6.44 26.32
CA ARG A 210 -4.93 -5.48 26.96
C ARG A 210 -4.68 -5.39 28.45
N GLU A 211 -4.42 -6.52 29.12
CA GLU A 211 -4.23 -6.56 30.57
C GLU A 211 -3.47 -7.83 31.01
N PHE A 212 -2.72 -7.74 32.11
CA PHE A 212 -2.31 -8.91 32.90
C PHE A 212 -3.08 -8.89 34.22
N ILE A 213 -4.14 -9.69 34.32
CA ILE A 213 -5.04 -9.66 35.49
C ILE A 213 -4.39 -10.17 36.78
N THR A 214 -3.24 -10.85 36.66
CA THR A 214 -2.40 -11.30 37.77
C THR A 214 -1.25 -10.34 38.08
N GLY A 215 -1.20 -9.17 37.42
CA GLY A 215 -0.02 -8.30 37.36
C GLY A 215 1.04 -8.84 36.39
N GLN A 216 1.99 -8.00 36.00
CA GLN A 216 3.01 -8.29 34.97
C GLN A 216 3.94 -9.47 35.29
N TRP A 217 4.05 -9.83 36.59
CA TRP A 217 4.88 -10.93 37.08
C TRP A 217 4.10 -12.12 37.61
N GLY A 218 2.77 -12.05 37.57
CA GLY A 218 1.91 -13.12 38.02
C GLY A 218 1.85 -13.29 39.54
N ILE A 219 1.07 -14.29 39.96
CA ILE A 219 0.87 -14.67 41.36
C ILE A 219 1.64 -15.95 41.72
N SER A 220 2.04 -16.10 42.98
CA SER A 220 2.77 -17.29 43.44
C SER A 220 1.94 -18.58 43.36
N ILE A 221 2.61 -19.68 43.06
CA ILE A 221 2.08 -21.05 43.21
C ILE A 221 2.77 -21.69 44.42
N ASP A 222 2.00 -21.97 45.48
CA ASP A 222 2.57 -22.31 46.79
C ASP A 222 3.15 -23.73 46.88
N THR A 223 2.66 -24.66 46.06
CA THR A 223 3.08 -26.07 46.08
C THR A 223 3.41 -26.54 44.68
N THR A 224 4.66 -26.94 44.48
CA THR A 224 5.24 -27.23 43.15
C THR A 224 5.82 -28.65 43.04
N THR A 225 5.55 -29.51 44.04
CA THR A 225 5.98 -30.91 44.04
C THR A 225 5.22 -31.75 43.01
N GLN A 226 5.84 -32.80 42.48
CA GLN A 226 5.20 -33.72 41.55
C GLN A 226 3.91 -34.31 42.13
N GLY A 227 2.88 -34.43 41.29
CA GLY A 227 1.56 -34.91 41.69
C GLY A 227 0.65 -33.83 42.27
N THR A 228 1.17 -32.61 42.47
CA THR A 228 0.38 -31.51 43.00
C THR A 228 -0.49 -30.91 41.92
N PHE A 229 -1.77 -30.74 42.23
CA PHE A 229 -2.76 -30.04 41.44
C PHE A 229 -3.08 -28.68 42.08
N PHE A 230 -3.28 -27.65 41.26
CA PHE A 230 -3.89 -26.40 41.69
C PHE A 230 -4.97 -25.96 40.69
N SER A 231 -5.96 -25.24 41.23
CA SER A 231 -7.02 -24.59 40.47
C SER A 231 -7.19 -23.16 40.98
N ARG A 232 -7.37 -22.21 40.07
CA ARG A 232 -7.55 -20.78 40.36
C ARG A 232 -8.62 -20.22 39.44
N THR A 233 -9.57 -19.49 40.02
CA THR A 233 -10.60 -18.77 39.27
C THR A 233 -10.39 -17.27 39.45
N PHE A 234 -10.35 -16.54 38.35
CA PHE A 234 -10.25 -15.08 38.31
C PHE A 234 -11.55 -14.49 37.79
N SER A 235 -11.88 -13.30 38.28
CA SER A 235 -12.96 -12.48 37.76
C SER A 235 -12.39 -11.14 37.32
N TYR A 236 -12.68 -10.75 36.09
CA TYR A 236 -12.23 -9.50 35.49
C TYR A 236 -13.42 -8.75 34.91
N ALA A 237 -13.71 -7.57 35.47
CA ALA A 237 -14.71 -6.67 34.92
C ALA A 237 -14.10 -5.96 33.71
N ILE A 238 -14.55 -6.32 32.51
CA ILE A 238 -13.99 -5.81 31.26
C ILE A 238 -14.45 -4.35 31.10
N PRO A 239 -13.52 -3.37 31.08
CA PRO A 239 -13.89 -1.98 30.87
C PRO A 239 -14.48 -1.77 29.47
N ALA A 240 -15.17 -0.65 29.25
CA ALA A 240 -15.68 -0.32 27.91
C ALA A 240 -14.55 -0.08 26.90
N ASN A 241 -13.46 0.54 27.35
CA ASN A 241 -12.25 0.78 26.56
C ASN A 241 -11.02 0.79 27.48
N ILE A 242 -9.83 0.65 26.89
CA ILE A 242 -8.54 0.96 27.54
C ILE A 242 -7.86 2.03 26.69
N ASN A 243 -7.51 3.16 27.30
CA ASN A 243 -6.93 4.33 26.62
C ASN A 243 -7.75 4.82 25.41
N GLY A 244 -9.08 4.76 25.49
CA GLY A 244 -9.97 5.17 24.40
C GLY A 244 -10.17 4.12 23.31
N VAL A 245 -9.46 2.99 23.36
CA VAL A 245 -9.60 1.88 22.39
C VAL A 245 -10.64 0.89 22.91
N PRO A 246 -11.76 0.66 22.19
CA PRO A 246 -12.83 -0.24 22.62
C PRO A 246 -12.34 -1.66 22.97
N MET A 247 -13.00 -2.27 23.96
CA MET A 247 -12.84 -3.67 24.32
C MET A 247 -13.98 -4.47 23.69
N GLU A 248 -13.74 -5.02 22.49
CA GLU A 248 -14.71 -5.80 21.73
C GLU A 248 -14.78 -7.21 22.27
N LEU A 249 -15.90 -7.56 22.91
CA LEU A 249 -16.02 -8.78 23.71
C LEU A 249 -15.79 -10.06 22.89
N GLY A 250 -16.21 -10.06 21.63
CA GLY A 250 -16.05 -11.20 20.71
C GLY A 250 -14.63 -11.44 20.25
N ASP A 251 -13.81 -10.39 20.27
CA ASP A 251 -12.42 -10.43 19.83
C ASP A 251 -11.44 -10.63 20.99
N LEU A 252 -11.92 -10.81 22.23
CA LEU A 252 -11.06 -11.05 23.39
C LEU A 252 -10.56 -12.49 23.45
N GLU A 253 -9.29 -12.62 23.81
CA GLU A 253 -8.64 -13.90 24.10
C GLU A 253 -7.99 -13.87 25.48
N VAL A 254 -7.74 -15.05 26.05
CA VAL A 254 -7.01 -15.19 27.30
C VAL A 254 -5.87 -16.17 27.09
N VAL A 255 -4.65 -15.77 27.43
CA VAL A 255 -3.48 -16.64 27.45
C VAL A 255 -2.96 -16.71 28.88
N ALA A 256 -2.89 -17.92 29.45
CA ALA A 256 -2.31 -18.16 30.76
C ALA A 256 -0.97 -18.89 30.61
N PHE A 257 0.00 -18.56 31.45
CA PHE A 257 1.30 -19.25 31.45
C PHE A 257 1.94 -19.31 32.84
N ILE A 258 2.82 -20.29 33.02
CA ILE A 258 3.52 -20.53 34.27
C ILE A 258 5.02 -20.29 34.07
N ALA A 259 5.62 -19.42 34.88
CA ALA A 259 7.02 -18.99 34.76
C ALA A 259 7.81 -19.19 36.06
N GLN A 260 9.14 -19.26 35.98
CA GLN A 260 10.03 -19.25 37.15
C GLN A 260 10.38 -17.81 37.53
N GLY A 261 9.72 -17.27 38.55
CA GLY A 261 9.87 -15.86 38.89
C GLY A 261 9.41 -14.97 37.72
N GLN A 262 10.32 -14.12 37.23
CA GLN A 262 10.05 -13.22 36.09
C GLN A 262 10.59 -13.76 34.75
N GLN A 263 11.33 -14.87 34.78
CA GLN A 263 12.03 -15.48 33.65
C GLN A 263 11.49 -16.89 33.39
N GLU A 264 11.89 -17.53 32.29
CA GLU A 264 11.68 -18.96 32.04
C GLU A 264 10.20 -19.39 32.17
N ILE A 265 9.42 -19.08 31.14
CA ILE A 265 8.09 -19.65 30.96
C ILE A 265 8.24 -21.13 30.65
N ILE A 266 7.61 -21.96 31.47
CA ILE A 266 7.70 -23.41 31.37
C ILE A 266 6.65 -23.93 30.39
N THR A 267 5.42 -23.46 30.50
CA THR A 267 4.37 -23.75 29.53
C THR A 267 3.29 -22.69 29.62
N GLY A 268 2.40 -22.69 28.62
CA GLY A 268 1.27 -21.79 28.52
C GLY A 268 0.11 -22.42 27.76
N ASN A 269 -1.06 -21.81 27.85
CA ASN A 269 -2.26 -22.28 27.18
C ASN A 269 -3.18 -21.09 26.87
N LYS A 270 -3.77 -21.07 25.67
CA LYS A 270 -4.89 -20.16 25.35
C LYS A 270 -6.18 -20.75 25.88
N ALA A 271 -6.93 -19.97 26.64
CA ALA A 271 -8.19 -20.40 27.20
C ALA A 271 -9.24 -20.64 26.11
N THR A 272 -10.02 -21.71 26.24
CA THR A 272 -11.25 -21.84 25.48
C THR A 272 -12.27 -20.82 25.98
N MET A 273 -12.71 -19.91 25.11
CA MET A 273 -13.66 -18.85 25.44
C MET A 273 -15.11 -19.32 25.24
N ASN A 274 -15.93 -19.14 26.26
CA ASN A 274 -17.38 -19.34 26.22
C ASN A 274 -18.09 -17.99 26.42
N TYR A 275 -19.29 -17.86 25.87
CA TYR A 275 -20.08 -16.64 26.01
C TYR A 275 -21.41 -16.96 26.68
N ILE A 276 -21.70 -16.22 27.74
CA ILE A 276 -22.96 -16.33 28.48
C ILE A 276 -23.85 -15.20 27.98
N THR A 277 -24.83 -15.55 27.16
CA THR A 277 -25.80 -14.59 26.61
C THR A 277 -26.92 -14.28 27.60
N PRO A 278 -27.48 -13.06 27.57
CA PRO A 278 -28.76 -12.79 28.22
C PRO A 278 -29.87 -13.70 27.67
N ALA A 279 -30.91 -13.92 28.48
CA ALA A 279 -32.07 -14.69 28.04
C ALA A 279 -32.69 -14.07 26.77
N GLY A 280 -32.92 -14.90 25.75
CA GLY A 280 -33.46 -14.47 24.47
C GLY A 280 -32.41 -13.95 23.47
N VAL A 281 -31.12 -13.87 23.85
CA VAL A 281 -30.05 -13.44 22.95
C VAL A 281 -29.27 -14.65 22.41
N SER A 282 -29.03 -14.66 21.10
CA SER A 282 -28.26 -15.68 20.39
C SER A 282 -26.99 -15.09 19.77
N LEU A 283 -25.94 -15.89 19.68
CA LEU A 283 -24.70 -15.51 19.00
C LEU A 283 -24.77 -15.92 17.55
N VAL A 284 -24.43 -15.00 16.67
CA VAL A 284 -24.38 -15.22 15.23
C VAL A 284 -23.00 -14.80 14.71
N ASP A 285 -22.68 -15.19 13.49
CA ASP A 285 -21.46 -14.81 12.80
C ASP A 285 -21.83 -14.52 11.34
N LEU A 286 -21.84 -13.25 10.95
CA LEU A 286 -22.13 -12.80 9.60
C LEU A 286 -20.85 -12.29 8.93
N ALA A 287 -20.43 -13.01 7.91
CA ALA A 287 -19.22 -12.72 7.15
C ALA A 287 -19.53 -12.16 5.76
N ILE A 288 -18.76 -11.17 5.32
CA ILE A 288 -18.71 -10.78 3.91
C ILE A 288 -17.82 -11.76 3.14
N LYS A 289 -18.28 -12.25 1.98
CA LYS A 289 -17.53 -13.23 1.16
C LYS A 289 -17.12 -12.72 -0.21
N ASP A 290 -18.07 -12.15 -0.95
CA ASP A 290 -17.85 -11.73 -2.34
C ASP A 290 -18.32 -10.29 -2.52
N LEU A 291 -17.57 -9.50 -3.30
CA LEU A 291 -17.93 -8.14 -3.69
C LEU A 291 -18.28 -8.10 -5.18
N SER A 292 -19.13 -7.14 -5.56
CA SER A 292 -19.38 -6.80 -6.96
C SER A 292 -18.08 -6.46 -7.70
N VAL A 293 -18.00 -6.89 -8.97
CA VAL A 293 -16.95 -6.47 -9.89
C VAL A 293 -17.14 -5.00 -10.21
N VAL A 294 -16.13 -4.19 -9.90
CA VAL A 294 -16.14 -2.75 -10.18
C VAL A 294 -16.13 -2.49 -11.70
N PRO A 295 -16.71 -1.38 -12.16
CA PRO A 295 -16.77 -1.09 -13.59
C PRO A 295 -15.39 -0.78 -14.16
N GLN A 296 -15.29 -0.87 -15.50
CA GLN A 296 -14.12 -0.46 -16.27
C GLN A 296 -13.94 1.08 -16.24
N LEU A 297 -12.82 1.59 -16.76
CA LEU A 297 -12.47 3.03 -16.69
C LEU A 297 -13.59 3.95 -17.20
N CYS A 298 -14.36 3.59 -18.21
CA CYS A 298 -15.43 4.47 -18.72
C CYS A 298 -16.79 4.29 -18.04
N GLY A 299 -16.91 3.41 -17.03
CA GLY A 299 -18.17 3.21 -16.32
C GLY A 299 -18.49 4.42 -15.45
N THR A 300 -19.59 5.09 -15.72
CA THR A 300 -20.02 6.29 -14.96
C THR A 300 -20.97 5.96 -13.82
N THR A 301 -21.47 4.73 -13.78
CA THR A 301 -22.39 4.25 -12.75
C THR A 301 -21.96 2.88 -12.26
N PHE A 302 -22.24 2.60 -10.99
CA PHE A 302 -22.02 1.30 -10.37
C PHE A 302 -23.23 0.90 -9.55
N THR A 303 -23.63 -0.36 -9.64
CA THR A 303 -24.67 -0.95 -8.78
C THR A 303 -23.94 -1.80 -7.73
N PRO A 304 -23.70 -1.27 -6.51
CA PRO A 304 -22.93 -1.98 -5.50
C PRO A 304 -23.68 -3.24 -5.05
N SER A 305 -22.95 -4.34 -4.87
CA SER A 305 -23.51 -5.54 -4.24
C SER A 305 -22.46 -6.28 -3.43
N VAL A 306 -22.92 -6.98 -2.39
CA VAL A 306 -22.09 -7.75 -1.48
C VAL A 306 -22.78 -9.05 -1.10
N ARG A 307 -22.02 -10.14 -1.02
CA ARG A 307 -22.52 -11.43 -0.56
C ARG A 307 -22.22 -11.60 0.93
N ILE A 308 -23.28 -11.75 1.71
CA ILE A 308 -23.23 -12.04 3.14
C ILE A 308 -23.44 -13.53 3.34
N LYS A 309 -22.65 -14.14 4.21
CA LYS A 309 -22.79 -15.53 4.64
C LYS A 309 -22.98 -15.59 6.14
N ASN A 310 -24.00 -16.31 6.59
CA ASN A 310 -24.10 -16.70 8.00
C ASN A 310 -23.19 -17.91 8.24
N THR A 311 -22.06 -17.70 8.92
CA THR A 311 -21.07 -18.75 9.21
C THR A 311 -21.33 -19.48 10.53
N SER A 312 -22.39 -19.10 11.26
CA SER A 312 -22.88 -19.83 12.42
C SER A 312 -23.21 -21.29 12.07
N SER A 313 -23.09 -22.18 13.05
CA SER A 313 -23.41 -23.61 12.87
C SER A 313 -24.90 -23.91 12.98
N THR A 314 -25.64 -23.17 13.81
CA THR A 314 -27.06 -23.47 14.11
C THR A 314 -27.97 -22.24 14.22
N VAL A 315 -27.41 -21.05 14.42
CA VAL A 315 -28.19 -19.83 14.66
C VAL A 315 -28.61 -19.17 13.34
N ILE A 316 -29.87 -18.75 13.27
CA ILE A 316 -30.46 -18.03 12.14
C ILE A 316 -30.28 -16.53 12.41
N ALA A 317 -29.82 -15.79 11.39
CA ALA A 317 -29.86 -14.33 11.41
C ALA A 317 -31.21 -13.86 10.85
N ASP A 318 -32.18 -13.57 11.72
CA ASP A 318 -33.51 -13.12 11.32
C ASP A 318 -33.56 -11.63 10.95
N SER A 319 -32.58 -10.85 11.43
CA SER A 319 -32.42 -9.46 11.09
C SER A 319 -30.96 -9.02 11.17
N PHE A 320 -30.56 -8.17 10.23
CA PHE A 320 -29.21 -7.61 10.13
C PHE A 320 -29.23 -6.38 9.22
N ASN A 321 -28.20 -5.54 9.34
CA ASN A 321 -28.02 -4.37 8.51
C ASN A 321 -26.77 -4.55 7.65
N VAL A 322 -26.86 -4.16 6.37
CA VAL A 322 -25.73 -4.17 5.45
C VAL A 322 -25.57 -2.77 4.90
N GLN A 323 -24.35 -2.26 4.92
CA GLN A 323 -24.06 -0.90 4.48
C GLN A 323 -22.80 -0.84 3.65
N TYR A 324 -22.70 0.22 2.83
CA TYR A 324 -21.44 0.64 2.24
C TYR A 324 -21.18 2.14 2.48
N VAL A 325 -19.90 2.51 2.45
CA VAL A 325 -19.42 3.89 2.37
C VAL A 325 -18.72 4.06 1.04
N TYR A 326 -19.14 5.06 0.26
CA TYR A 326 -18.53 5.40 -1.02
C TYR A 326 -17.61 6.62 -0.86
N ASN A 327 -16.32 6.47 -1.17
CA ASN A 327 -15.30 7.52 -1.10
C ASN A 327 -15.29 8.30 0.24
N GLY A 328 -15.49 7.61 1.37
CA GLY A 328 -15.54 8.22 2.71
C GLY A 328 -16.79 9.07 2.98
N GLY A 329 -17.81 9.00 2.11
CA GLY A 329 -19.08 9.70 2.27
C GLY A 329 -19.98 9.13 3.38
N THR A 330 -21.25 9.54 3.38
CA THR A 330 -22.23 9.02 4.34
C THR A 330 -22.54 7.54 4.06
N PRO A 331 -22.64 6.68 5.09
CA PRO A 331 -23.06 5.29 4.93
C PRO A 331 -24.44 5.19 4.26
N VAL A 332 -24.55 4.27 3.29
CA VAL A 332 -25.81 3.85 2.67
C VAL A 332 -26.13 2.46 3.17
N SER A 333 -27.24 2.34 3.89
CA SER A 333 -27.59 1.12 4.64
C SER A 333 -28.90 0.51 4.15
N GLN A 334 -28.98 -0.82 4.21
CA GLN A 334 -30.19 -1.60 3.97
C GLN A 334 -30.40 -2.57 5.14
N PHE A 335 -31.59 -2.49 5.74
CA PHE A 335 -31.99 -3.38 6.82
C PHE A 335 -32.75 -4.58 6.28
N TYR A 336 -32.35 -5.78 6.72
CA TYR A 336 -32.92 -7.05 6.32
C TYR A 336 -33.68 -7.67 7.49
N THR A 337 -34.87 -8.21 7.22
CA THR A 337 -35.71 -8.97 8.16
C THR A 337 -36.09 -10.36 7.63
N THR A 338 -35.55 -10.73 6.46
CA THR A 338 -35.73 -12.07 5.92
C THR A 338 -34.69 -12.99 6.54
N PRO A 339 -35.09 -14.09 7.20
CA PRO A 339 -34.15 -14.93 7.91
C PRO A 339 -33.11 -15.60 7.00
N LEU A 340 -31.85 -15.48 7.39
CA LEU A 340 -30.70 -16.14 6.77
C LEU A 340 -30.26 -17.31 7.64
N ALA A 341 -30.53 -18.54 7.17
CA ALA A 341 -30.22 -19.75 7.91
C ALA A 341 -28.71 -19.94 8.10
N ALA A 342 -28.34 -20.74 9.11
CA ALA A 342 -26.95 -21.12 9.37
C ALA A 342 -26.33 -21.78 8.13
N GLY A 343 -25.15 -21.29 7.71
CA GLY A 343 -24.43 -21.78 6.52
C GLY A 343 -24.85 -21.14 5.20
N ASP A 344 -26.03 -20.51 5.13
CA ASP A 344 -26.57 -19.91 3.90
C ASP A 344 -25.91 -18.57 3.56
N SER A 345 -26.15 -18.11 2.33
CA SER A 345 -25.69 -16.81 1.86
C SER A 345 -26.79 -16.04 1.13
N ILE A 346 -26.71 -14.72 1.20
CA ILE A 346 -27.55 -13.79 0.45
C ILE A 346 -26.68 -12.74 -0.24
N THR A 347 -27.09 -12.32 -1.43
CA THR A 347 -26.49 -11.15 -2.10
C THR A 347 -27.38 -9.94 -1.84
N VAL A 348 -26.79 -8.92 -1.23
CA VAL A 348 -27.39 -7.61 -1.03
C VAL A 348 -27.00 -6.71 -2.19
N THR A 349 -27.99 -6.13 -2.86
CA THR A 349 -27.80 -5.22 -4.00
C THR A 349 -28.36 -3.84 -3.65
N PHE A 350 -27.51 -2.83 -3.75
CA PHE A 350 -27.86 -1.44 -3.48
C PHE A 350 -28.35 -0.73 -4.75
N PRO A 351 -29.05 0.42 -4.63
CA PRO A 351 -29.35 1.27 -5.78
C PRO A 351 -28.09 1.69 -6.54
N SER A 352 -28.22 1.90 -7.84
CA SER A 352 -27.11 2.39 -8.66
C SER A 352 -26.65 3.77 -8.21
N VAL A 353 -25.34 3.95 -8.14
CA VAL A 353 -24.66 5.20 -7.76
C VAL A 353 -23.95 5.77 -8.98
N THR A 354 -23.93 7.10 -9.10
CA THR A 354 -23.08 7.79 -10.09
C THR A 354 -21.68 7.96 -9.51
N LEU A 355 -20.68 7.52 -10.25
CA LEU A 355 -19.29 7.58 -9.82
C LEU A 355 -18.66 8.95 -10.11
N SER A 356 -17.85 9.44 -9.19
CA SER A 356 -16.93 10.55 -9.39
C SER A 356 -15.82 10.14 -10.33
N SER A 357 -15.43 11.02 -11.25
CA SER A 357 -14.21 10.85 -12.05
C SER A 357 -12.99 10.68 -11.15
N LYS A 358 -11.96 10.02 -11.67
CA LYS A 358 -10.74 9.62 -10.95
C LYS A 358 -11.04 8.53 -9.93
N VAL A 359 -10.65 8.73 -8.67
CA VAL A 359 -10.55 7.68 -7.65
C VAL A 359 -11.91 7.28 -7.10
N ASN A 360 -12.16 5.97 -7.01
CA ASN A 360 -13.38 5.38 -6.46
C ASN A 360 -13.05 4.19 -5.55
N LYS A 361 -13.79 4.07 -4.45
CA LYS A 361 -13.69 2.99 -3.47
C LYS A 361 -14.99 2.79 -2.69
N PHE A 362 -15.33 1.54 -2.41
CA PHE A 362 -16.47 1.15 -1.59
C PHE A 362 -16.03 0.29 -0.41
N ASP A 363 -16.31 0.74 0.80
CA ASP A 363 -16.10 0.01 2.05
C ASP A 363 -17.44 -0.53 2.55
N TYR A 364 -17.56 -1.84 2.76
CA TYR A 364 -18.78 -2.54 3.17
C TYR A 364 -18.69 -2.99 4.63
N LYS A 365 -19.85 -3.00 5.31
CA LYS A 365 -20.03 -3.57 6.65
C LYS A 365 -21.34 -4.34 6.71
N VAL A 366 -21.34 -5.47 7.41
CA VAL A 366 -22.54 -6.12 7.94
C VAL A 366 -22.52 -6.05 9.46
N ASP A 367 -23.68 -5.80 10.07
CA ASP A 367 -23.83 -5.86 11.52
C ASP A 367 -25.23 -6.32 11.92
N VAL A 368 -25.37 -6.70 13.18
CA VAL A 368 -26.65 -7.10 13.79
C VAL A 368 -27.06 -6.11 14.88
N ASP A 369 -26.47 -4.90 14.91
CA ASP A 369 -26.70 -3.90 15.98
C ASP A 369 -28.17 -3.46 16.07
N SER A 370 -28.88 -3.58 14.96
CA SER A 370 -30.32 -3.31 14.85
C SER A 370 -31.21 -4.46 15.34
N ALA A 371 -30.62 -5.63 15.62
CA ALA A 371 -31.24 -6.82 16.15
C ALA A 371 -30.78 -7.05 17.60
N TYR A 372 -31.48 -6.46 18.58
CA TYR A 372 -31.08 -6.51 20.00
C TYR A 372 -30.96 -7.93 20.60
N HIS A 373 -31.47 -8.95 19.91
CA HIS A 373 -31.40 -10.36 20.32
C HIS A 373 -30.32 -11.16 19.59
N LEU A 374 -29.55 -10.55 18.68
CA LEU A 374 -28.39 -11.16 18.03
C LEU A 374 -27.12 -10.39 18.39
N ILE A 375 -26.02 -11.10 18.56
CA ILE A 375 -24.70 -10.51 18.73
C ILE A 375 -23.74 -11.20 17.76
N ASP A 376 -23.06 -10.41 16.92
CA ASP A 376 -21.98 -10.91 16.07
C ASP A 376 -20.68 -10.92 16.88
N MET A 377 -20.04 -12.09 16.93
CA MET A 377 -18.85 -12.32 17.74
C MET A 377 -17.54 -12.24 16.97
N ASN A 378 -17.56 -12.11 15.64
CA ASN A 378 -16.35 -12.08 14.81
C ASN A 378 -16.36 -10.86 13.88
N THR A 379 -16.17 -9.69 14.47
CA THR A 379 -16.27 -8.41 13.77
C THR A 379 -15.27 -8.26 12.62
N GLY A 380 -14.13 -8.95 12.67
CA GLY A 380 -13.08 -8.89 11.66
C GLY A 380 -13.50 -9.46 10.28
N ASN A 381 -14.53 -10.31 10.23
CA ASN A 381 -15.03 -10.87 8.97
C ASN A 381 -16.26 -10.11 8.41
N SER A 382 -16.75 -9.13 9.15
CA SER A 382 -17.95 -8.36 8.83
C SER A 382 -17.64 -7.10 7.99
N LEU A 383 -16.38 -6.91 7.59
CA LEU A 383 -15.88 -5.78 6.82
C LEU A 383 -15.23 -6.22 5.50
N ALA A 384 -15.39 -5.44 4.43
CA ALA A 384 -14.73 -5.67 3.13
C ALA A 384 -14.57 -4.36 2.33
N THR A 385 -13.56 -4.25 1.45
CA THR A 385 -13.43 -3.13 0.48
C THR A 385 -13.33 -3.67 -0.93
N THR A 386 -13.78 -2.88 -1.89
CA THR A 386 -13.27 -2.99 -3.26
C THR A 386 -11.82 -2.52 -3.31
N HIS A 387 -11.02 -3.02 -4.26
CA HIS A 387 -9.78 -2.32 -4.60
C HIS A 387 -10.11 -0.86 -5.01
N THR A 388 -9.14 0.04 -4.87
CA THR A 388 -9.25 1.38 -5.46
C THR A 388 -9.33 1.24 -6.97
N PHE A 389 -10.33 1.84 -7.59
CA PHE A 389 -10.51 1.82 -9.03
C PHE A 389 -10.74 3.23 -9.56
N TYR A 390 -10.58 3.39 -10.86
CA TYR A 390 -10.61 4.69 -11.50
C TYR A 390 -11.72 4.78 -12.53
N THR A 391 -12.34 5.95 -12.64
CA THR A 391 -13.28 6.23 -13.73
C THR A 391 -12.95 7.52 -14.47
N MET A 392 -13.13 7.51 -15.78
CA MET A 392 -12.92 8.62 -16.68
C MET A 392 -14.17 9.51 -16.71
N PRO A 393 -14.01 10.83 -16.89
CA PRO A 393 -15.15 11.70 -17.20
C PRO A 393 -15.94 11.20 -18.39
N SER A 394 -17.25 11.46 -18.43
CA SER A 394 -18.11 11.04 -19.55
C SER A 394 -17.79 11.77 -20.85
N ALA A 395 -17.37 13.05 -20.76
CA ALA A 395 -16.98 13.85 -21.91
C ALA A 395 -15.59 13.47 -22.44
N THR A 396 -15.38 13.62 -23.74
CA THR A 396 -14.06 13.57 -24.35
C THR A 396 -13.40 14.94 -24.27
N MET A 397 -12.09 14.96 -24.06
CA MET A 397 -11.23 16.07 -24.42
C MET A 397 -11.21 16.30 -25.94
N GLY A 398 -10.63 17.42 -26.36
CA GLY A 398 -10.38 17.71 -27.78
C GLY A 398 -9.47 16.70 -28.47
N SER A 399 -9.32 16.84 -29.79
CA SER A 399 -8.41 16.01 -30.61
C SER A 399 -6.94 16.42 -30.49
N ILE A 400 -6.67 17.51 -29.78
CA ILE A 400 -5.34 18.04 -29.49
C ILE A 400 -5.24 18.35 -28.01
N TYR A 401 -4.06 18.18 -27.44
CA TYR A 401 -3.77 18.52 -26.05
C TYR A 401 -2.28 18.75 -25.86
N ALA A 402 -1.93 19.79 -25.11
CA ALA A 402 -0.55 20.11 -24.77
C ALA A 402 -0.42 20.24 -23.25
N GLU A 403 0.65 19.67 -22.72
CA GLU A 403 1.04 19.77 -21.31
C GLU A 403 2.55 20.05 -21.23
N GLU A 404 2.87 21.22 -20.68
CA GLU A 404 4.22 21.78 -20.52
C GLU A 404 4.62 21.88 -19.04
N PHE A 405 3.75 21.47 -18.12
CA PHE A 405 3.91 21.45 -16.66
C PHE A 405 4.14 22.81 -15.96
N GLU A 406 4.23 23.91 -16.71
CA GLU A 406 4.49 25.26 -16.18
C GLU A 406 3.37 25.81 -15.27
N SER A 407 2.16 25.28 -15.36
CA SER A 407 1.04 25.73 -14.52
C SER A 407 1.04 25.13 -13.10
N TYR A 408 1.92 24.18 -12.80
CA TYR A 408 1.91 23.46 -11.52
C TYR A 408 3.06 23.88 -10.60
N PRO A 409 2.81 24.02 -9.29
CA PRO A 409 3.88 24.09 -8.30
C PRO A 409 4.71 22.80 -8.25
N THR A 410 5.97 22.88 -7.82
CA THR A 410 6.80 21.70 -7.51
C THR A 410 6.12 20.81 -6.46
N GLY A 411 6.15 19.49 -6.68
CA GLY A 411 5.53 18.49 -5.83
C GLY A 411 4.08 18.17 -6.19
N THR A 412 3.53 18.71 -7.28
CA THR A 412 2.16 18.40 -7.69
C THR A 412 2.07 16.96 -8.19
N THR A 413 1.12 16.21 -7.63
CA THR A 413 0.85 14.80 -7.93
C THR A 413 -0.53 14.57 -8.57
N ASP A 414 -1.33 15.62 -8.77
CA ASP A 414 -2.59 15.57 -9.50
C ASP A 414 -2.53 16.54 -10.68
N LEU A 415 -2.46 16.00 -11.90
CA LEU A 415 -2.36 16.79 -13.12
C LEU A 415 -3.75 16.93 -13.76
N ASN A 416 -4.03 18.08 -14.34
CA ASN A 416 -5.28 18.31 -15.04
C ASN A 416 -5.42 17.34 -16.22
N HIS A 417 -6.64 16.91 -16.49
CA HIS A 417 -6.94 15.99 -17.59
C HIS A 417 -6.22 14.64 -17.55
N THR A 418 -5.77 14.22 -16.37
CA THR A 418 -5.16 12.92 -16.18
C THR A 418 -5.77 12.16 -15.01
N ILE A 419 -5.62 10.83 -15.08
CA ILE A 419 -5.77 9.90 -13.99
C ILE A 419 -4.40 9.29 -13.74
N ILE A 420 -3.84 9.53 -12.55
CA ILE A 420 -2.61 8.86 -12.11
C ILE A 420 -3.00 7.62 -11.30
N GLU A 421 -2.94 6.48 -11.98
CA GLU A 421 -3.07 5.17 -11.34
C GLU A 421 -1.71 4.75 -10.80
N ASN A 422 -1.63 4.65 -9.47
CA ASN A 422 -0.37 4.39 -8.76
C ASN A 422 -0.49 3.16 -7.85
N PRO A 423 -0.56 1.96 -8.42
CA PRO A 423 -0.89 0.73 -7.70
C PRO A 423 0.24 0.28 -6.76
N THR A 424 1.44 0.85 -6.91
CA THR A 424 2.63 0.46 -6.17
C THR A 424 3.23 1.57 -5.31
N ALA A 425 2.53 2.71 -5.19
CA ALA A 425 2.98 3.90 -4.47
C ALA A 425 4.33 4.47 -4.97
N ALA A 426 4.55 4.43 -6.28
CA ALA A 426 5.69 5.05 -6.94
C ALA A 426 5.56 6.59 -6.95
N SER A 427 6.63 7.32 -6.64
CA SER A 427 6.60 8.78 -6.55
C SER A 427 6.74 9.44 -7.94
N VAL A 428 5.70 10.15 -8.37
CA VAL A 428 5.71 10.97 -9.60
C VAL A 428 5.12 12.33 -9.31
N PHE A 429 5.87 13.38 -9.64
CA PHE A 429 5.47 14.74 -9.34
C PHE A 429 6.18 15.76 -10.23
N THR A 430 5.57 16.93 -10.37
CA THR A 430 6.19 18.05 -11.08
C THR A 430 7.37 18.61 -10.29
N VAL A 431 8.43 19.01 -10.98
CA VAL A 431 9.65 19.53 -10.37
C VAL A 431 10.21 20.70 -11.14
N ASN A 432 10.93 21.57 -10.45
CA ASN A 432 11.76 22.61 -11.03
C ASN A 432 13.11 22.71 -10.30
N SER A 433 13.88 23.77 -10.59
CA SER A 433 15.20 23.99 -10.00
C SER A 433 15.24 23.99 -8.47
N THR A 434 14.12 24.22 -7.77
CA THR A 434 14.08 24.18 -6.30
C THR A 434 14.12 22.76 -5.72
N VAL A 435 14.11 21.72 -6.55
CA VAL A 435 14.16 20.31 -6.11
C VAL A 435 15.46 19.97 -5.36
N SER A 436 16.54 20.70 -5.60
CA SER A 436 17.83 20.53 -4.94
C SER A 436 18.63 21.83 -4.99
N SER A 437 19.32 22.17 -3.91
CA SER A 437 20.23 23.33 -3.88
C SER A 437 21.41 23.23 -4.85
N ALA A 438 21.69 22.03 -5.37
CA ALA A 438 22.72 21.81 -6.39
C ALA A 438 22.25 22.16 -7.81
N VAL A 439 20.94 22.37 -8.03
CA VAL A 439 20.36 22.68 -9.33
C VAL A 439 20.16 24.18 -9.44
N THR A 440 20.91 24.82 -10.33
CA THR A 440 20.86 26.26 -10.58
C THR A 440 20.43 26.60 -12.01
N TRP A 441 19.92 25.60 -12.74
CA TRP A 441 19.44 25.71 -14.12
C TRP A 441 18.00 25.22 -14.22
N ASP A 442 17.35 25.59 -15.31
CA ASP A 442 16.00 25.15 -15.65
C ASP A 442 15.98 23.67 -16.04
N ILE A 443 15.09 22.90 -15.41
CA ILE A 443 15.00 21.44 -15.59
C ILE A 443 13.79 21.01 -16.42
N GLY A 444 13.18 21.94 -17.14
CA GLY A 444 12.29 21.63 -18.24
C GLY A 444 13.05 21.22 -19.49
N GLY A 445 12.29 20.81 -20.48
CA GLY A 445 12.74 20.21 -21.73
C GLY A 445 13.78 21.06 -22.46
N TYR A 446 14.95 20.47 -22.75
CA TYR A 446 16.10 21.15 -23.31
C TYR A 446 16.54 22.42 -22.55
N GLY A 447 16.16 22.56 -21.27
CA GLY A 447 16.41 23.75 -20.45
C GLY A 447 15.66 24.99 -20.95
N ALA A 448 14.54 24.81 -21.67
CA ALA A 448 13.75 25.90 -22.24
C ALA A 448 12.57 26.35 -21.36
N SER A 449 12.24 25.58 -20.32
CA SER A 449 11.12 25.76 -19.40
C SER A 449 11.55 25.39 -17.97
N ALA A 450 10.84 25.90 -16.95
CA ALA A 450 11.29 25.74 -15.57
C ALA A 450 10.90 24.36 -14.99
N ASN A 451 9.70 23.89 -15.33
CA ASN A 451 9.11 22.70 -14.77
C ASN A 451 9.24 21.50 -15.71
N SER A 452 9.21 20.30 -15.13
CA SER A 452 8.99 19.03 -15.84
C SER A 452 8.34 18.02 -14.90
N LEU A 453 7.88 16.89 -15.44
CA LEU A 453 7.38 15.78 -14.63
C LEU A 453 8.49 14.78 -14.35
N MET A 454 8.70 14.44 -13.07
CA MET A 454 9.72 13.50 -12.64
C MET A 454 9.11 12.23 -12.06
N PHE A 455 9.60 11.09 -12.55
CA PHE A 455 9.48 9.79 -11.89
C PHE A 455 10.74 9.62 -11.01
N ASP A 456 10.57 9.61 -9.68
CA ASP A 456 11.69 9.56 -8.73
C ASP A 456 12.25 8.13 -8.58
N PHE A 457 12.62 7.49 -9.70
CA PHE A 457 13.12 6.11 -9.72
C PHE A 457 14.34 5.89 -8.83
N TYR A 458 15.11 6.94 -8.52
CA TYR A 458 16.19 6.90 -7.54
C TYR A 458 15.73 6.53 -6.12
N SER A 459 14.43 6.60 -5.83
CA SER A 459 13.84 6.30 -4.52
C SER A 459 12.64 5.37 -4.61
N ILE A 460 12.48 4.68 -5.75
CA ILE A 460 11.37 3.75 -5.99
C ILE A 460 11.97 2.37 -6.25
N ASP A 461 11.65 1.40 -5.39
CA ASP A 461 12.15 0.03 -5.52
C ASP A 461 11.85 -0.60 -6.90
N ALA A 462 12.67 -1.59 -7.27
CA ALA A 462 12.48 -2.33 -8.50
C ALA A 462 11.10 -3.02 -8.56
N GLY A 463 10.49 -3.01 -9.74
CA GLY A 463 9.17 -3.59 -10.03
C GLY A 463 7.97 -2.69 -9.68
N LYS A 464 8.20 -1.50 -9.12
CA LYS A 464 7.14 -0.51 -8.86
C LYS A 464 6.83 0.27 -10.14
N SER A 465 5.55 0.54 -10.37
CA SER A 465 5.06 1.24 -11.55
C SER A 465 3.96 2.25 -11.26
N VAL A 466 3.80 3.17 -12.21
CA VAL A 466 2.80 4.24 -12.22
C VAL A 466 2.33 4.50 -13.64
N ASN A 467 1.02 4.67 -13.78
CA ASN A 467 0.34 4.89 -15.05
C ASN A 467 -0.29 6.29 -15.03
N ILE A 468 0.19 7.19 -15.88
CA ILE A 468 -0.44 8.49 -16.10
C ILE A 468 -1.32 8.36 -17.35
N MET A 469 -2.63 8.26 -17.14
CA MET A 469 -3.60 8.15 -18.21
C MET A 469 -4.22 9.51 -18.51
N PHE A 470 -4.20 9.96 -19.75
CA PHE A 470 -4.99 11.12 -20.16
C PHE A 470 -6.48 10.76 -20.17
N GLU A 471 -7.34 11.74 -19.89
CA GLU A 471 -8.77 11.59 -20.10
C GLU A 471 -9.07 11.29 -21.59
N LYS A 472 -10.30 10.84 -21.89
CA LYS A 472 -10.66 10.35 -23.23
C LYS A 472 -10.44 11.41 -24.30
N LEU A 473 -9.62 11.12 -25.30
CA LEU A 473 -9.37 11.98 -26.46
C LEU A 473 -10.29 11.60 -27.62
N ASN A 474 -10.71 12.61 -28.39
CA ASN A 474 -11.52 12.39 -29.59
C ASN A 474 -10.64 12.34 -30.84
N PHE A 475 -10.41 11.13 -31.37
CA PHE A 475 -9.61 10.89 -32.58
C PHE A 475 -10.49 10.69 -33.83
N SER A 476 -11.71 11.22 -33.87
CA SER A 476 -12.62 11.07 -35.04
C SER A 476 -12.07 11.68 -36.33
N GLY A 477 -11.02 12.51 -36.26
CA GLY A 477 -10.29 13.05 -37.42
C GLY A 477 -9.21 12.10 -37.96
N THR A 478 -8.20 12.66 -38.63
CA THR A 478 -7.08 11.90 -39.20
C THR A 478 -5.73 12.45 -38.75
N THR A 479 -4.70 11.61 -38.87
CA THR A 479 -3.29 11.92 -38.63
C THR A 479 -2.99 12.31 -37.19
N HIS A 480 -3.49 11.52 -36.24
CA HIS A 480 -3.17 11.72 -34.84
C HIS A 480 -1.77 11.20 -34.48
N GLY A 481 -1.10 11.91 -33.58
CA GLY A 481 0.17 11.48 -33.02
C GLY A 481 0.44 12.14 -31.68
N ILE A 482 1.52 11.71 -31.04
CA ILE A 482 1.99 12.31 -29.80
C ILE A 482 3.49 12.59 -29.89
N LYS A 483 3.87 13.80 -29.47
CA LYS A 483 5.26 14.22 -29.27
C LYS A 483 5.48 14.48 -27.79
N PHE A 484 6.66 14.18 -27.28
CA PHE A 484 7.09 14.58 -25.95
C PHE A 484 8.61 14.56 -25.86
N GLN A 485 9.13 15.16 -24.80
CA GLN A 485 10.55 15.17 -24.49
C GLN A 485 10.79 14.35 -23.23
N TYR A 486 11.93 13.68 -23.15
CA TYR A 486 12.30 12.88 -22.00
C TYR A 486 13.81 12.96 -21.73
N ALA A 487 14.19 12.80 -20.47
CA ALA A 487 15.58 12.71 -20.05
C ALA A 487 15.76 11.64 -18.96
N TYR A 488 16.82 10.85 -19.07
CA TYR A 488 17.12 9.76 -18.14
C TYR A 488 18.61 9.42 -18.13
N ALA A 489 19.13 9.13 -16.94
CA ALA A 489 20.44 8.52 -16.74
C ALA A 489 20.25 7.20 -15.98
N GLN A 490 21.02 6.16 -16.32
CA GLN A 490 21.08 4.96 -15.47
C GLN A 490 21.86 5.28 -14.19
N TYR A 491 21.59 4.58 -13.09
CA TYR A 491 22.47 4.64 -11.92
C TYR A 491 23.76 3.87 -12.21
N SER A 492 23.63 2.67 -12.78
CA SER A 492 24.69 1.87 -13.36
C SER A 492 24.24 1.18 -14.64
N ALA A 493 23.31 0.22 -14.53
CA ALA A 493 22.87 -0.63 -15.65
C ALA A 493 21.40 -1.09 -15.51
N GLU A 494 20.62 -0.42 -14.67
CA GLU A 494 19.23 -0.76 -14.35
C GLU A 494 18.34 -0.60 -15.59
N ASN A 495 17.26 -1.38 -15.65
CA ASN A 495 16.31 -1.40 -16.74
C ASN A 495 15.02 -0.63 -16.41
N ASP A 496 15.13 0.57 -15.84
CA ASP A 496 13.98 1.47 -15.72
C ASP A 496 13.35 1.66 -17.11
N ASN A 497 12.02 1.72 -17.14
CA ASN A 497 11.23 1.56 -18.36
C ASN A 497 10.17 2.65 -18.48
N LEU A 498 10.05 3.23 -19.68
CA LEU A 498 8.97 4.13 -20.06
C LEU A 498 8.23 3.57 -21.27
N GLN A 499 6.91 3.46 -21.16
CA GLN A 499 6.04 3.01 -22.25
C GLN A 499 4.94 4.04 -22.53
N ILE A 500 4.58 4.15 -23.81
CA ILE A 500 3.36 4.83 -24.26
C ILE A 500 2.38 3.74 -24.72
N ARG A 501 1.25 3.63 -24.01
CA ARG A 501 0.20 2.65 -24.29
C ARG A 501 -1.07 3.36 -24.69
N VAL A 502 -1.85 2.74 -25.57
CA VAL A 502 -3.11 3.30 -26.06
C VAL A 502 -4.22 2.27 -25.95
N SER A 503 -5.42 2.72 -25.59
CA SER A 503 -6.65 1.92 -25.52
C SER A 503 -7.78 2.66 -26.22
N ASP A 504 -8.54 1.95 -27.05
CA ASP A 504 -9.79 2.42 -27.69
C ASP A 504 -11.03 1.66 -27.16
N ASN A 505 -10.87 0.95 -26.04
CA ASN A 505 -11.92 0.17 -25.39
C ASN A 505 -11.92 0.35 -23.87
N CYS A 506 -11.72 1.58 -23.42
CA CYS A 506 -11.86 1.96 -22.01
C CYS A 506 -10.94 1.20 -21.06
N GLY A 507 -9.71 0.91 -21.51
CA GLY A 507 -8.68 0.26 -20.71
C GLY A 507 -8.81 -1.26 -20.58
N VAL A 508 -9.78 -1.89 -21.26
CA VAL A 508 -9.92 -3.36 -21.28
C VAL A 508 -8.71 -3.99 -21.94
N THR A 509 -8.24 -3.42 -23.06
CA THR A 509 -6.98 -3.80 -23.71
C THR A 509 -6.11 -2.60 -23.99
N TRP A 510 -4.80 -2.79 -23.91
CA TRP A 510 -3.79 -1.76 -24.12
C TRP A 510 -2.73 -2.22 -25.11
N THR A 511 -2.48 -1.40 -26.14
CA THR A 511 -1.41 -1.62 -27.11
C THR A 511 -0.25 -0.67 -26.84
N THR A 512 0.96 -1.20 -26.68
CA THR A 512 2.17 -0.39 -26.56
C THR A 512 2.59 0.16 -27.92
N LYS A 513 2.63 1.48 -28.06
CA LYS A 513 3.01 2.18 -29.30
C LYS A 513 4.46 2.65 -29.29
N TRP A 514 5.03 2.83 -28.11
CA TRP A 514 6.42 3.17 -27.92
C TRP A 514 6.92 2.64 -26.58
N GLN A 515 8.15 2.18 -26.54
CA GLN A 515 8.79 1.71 -25.32
C GLN A 515 10.30 1.89 -25.41
N LYS A 516 10.89 2.39 -24.32
CA LYS A 516 12.34 2.36 -24.10
C LYS A 516 12.62 1.96 -22.67
N TYR A 517 13.70 1.22 -22.47
CA TYR A 517 14.16 0.78 -21.16
C TYR A 517 15.68 0.72 -21.09
N GLY A 518 16.21 0.88 -19.88
CA GLY A 518 17.64 0.81 -19.58
C GLY A 518 18.49 1.61 -20.56
N GLY A 519 19.47 0.95 -21.20
CA GLY A 519 20.40 1.62 -22.11
C GLY A 519 19.76 2.31 -23.32
N SER A 520 18.56 1.89 -23.76
CA SER A 520 17.84 2.52 -24.87
C SER A 520 17.08 3.79 -24.45
N LEU A 521 16.68 3.87 -23.18
CA LEU A 521 16.00 5.03 -22.57
C LEU A 521 16.99 6.14 -22.20
N LYS A 522 18.25 5.78 -21.95
CA LYS A 522 19.32 6.69 -21.54
C LYS A 522 19.55 7.85 -22.51
N THR A 523 19.58 9.07 -21.99
CA THR A 523 19.91 10.32 -22.71
C THR A 523 21.14 11.04 -22.15
N ALA A 524 21.57 10.67 -20.93
CA ALA A 524 22.79 11.18 -20.28
C ALA A 524 23.74 10.04 -19.87
N ALA A 525 24.98 10.34 -19.49
CA ALA A 525 25.88 9.33 -18.97
C ALA A 525 25.38 8.75 -17.64
N PRO A 526 25.60 7.44 -17.34
CA PRO A 526 25.22 6.87 -16.05
C PRO A 526 25.87 7.61 -14.88
N THR A 527 25.15 7.76 -13.77
CA THR A 527 25.60 8.48 -12.57
C THR A 527 25.01 7.88 -11.31
N THR A 528 25.86 7.72 -10.29
CA THR A 528 25.44 7.28 -8.95
C THR A 528 24.88 8.40 -8.08
N ALA A 529 25.06 9.67 -8.48
CA ALA A 529 24.35 10.79 -7.87
C ALA A 529 22.94 10.89 -8.46
N ARG A 530 22.00 11.46 -7.69
CA ARG A 530 20.64 11.76 -8.20
C ARG A 530 20.75 12.63 -9.45
N PHE A 531 20.13 12.16 -10.54
CA PHE A 531 20.18 12.79 -11.84
C PHE A 531 19.19 13.95 -11.93
N PHE A 532 19.65 15.10 -12.45
CA PHE A 532 18.84 16.26 -12.81
C PHE A 532 19.27 16.72 -14.21
N PRO A 533 18.38 16.74 -15.22
CA PRO A 533 18.78 16.89 -16.60
C PRO A 533 19.22 18.32 -16.93
N LYS A 534 20.30 18.43 -17.71
CA LYS A 534 20.74 19.68 -18.35
C LYS A 534 20.15 19.80 -19.75
N ALA A 535 20.23 21.01 -20.31
CA ALA A 535 19.69 21.32 -21.64
C ALA A 535 20.07 20.33 -22.75
N ASN A 536 21.32 19.84 -22.75
CA ASN A 536 21.84 18.91 -23.75
C ASN A 536 21.61 17.42 -23.44
N GLU A 537 20.87 17.10 -22.38
CA GLU A 537 20.63 15.73 -21.88
C GLU A 537 19.20 15.24 -22.16
N TRP A 538 18.45 15.97 -22.99
CA TRP A 538 17.08 15.65 -23.39
C TRP A 538 17.03 15.00 -24.78
N ALA A 539 16.06 14.11 -24.96
CA ALA A 539 15.68 13.55 -26.24
C ALA A 539 14.20 13.78 -26.53
N SER A 540 13.83 13.75 -27.80
CA SER A 540 12.44 13.87 -28.24
C SER A 540 11.91 12.53 -28.77
N ALA A 541 10.64 12.26 -28.49
CA ALA A 541 9.91 11.14 -29.07
C ALA A 541 8.75 11.68 -29.93
N ASN A 542 8.53 11.05 -31.08
CA ASN A 542 7.38 11.29 -31.95
C ASN A 542 6.76 9.94 -32.31
N ILE A 543 5.51 9.73 -31.90
CA ILE A 543 4.80 8.46 -32.02
C ILE A 543 3.60 8.67 -32.92
N ASP A 544 3.53 7.87 -33.99
CA ASP A 544 2.37 7.82 -34.88
C ASP A 544 1.23 7.02 -34.23
N LEU A 545 0.07 7.67 -34.14
CA LEU A 545 -1.17 7.11 -33.60
C LEU A 545 -2.27 7.02 -34.66
N SER A 546 -1.94 7.17 -35.94
CA SER A 546 -2.90 7.08 -37.06
C SER A 546 -3.72 5.78 -37.09
N SER A 547 -3.22 4.70 -36.47
CA SER A 547 -3.98 3.46 -36.29
C SER A 547 -5.25 3.60 -35.46
N TYR A 548 -5.43 4.72 -34.75
CA TYR A 548 -6.60 5.07 -33.94
C TYR A 548 -7.42 6.21 -34.55
N ASP A 549 -7.11 6.65 -35.77
CA ASP A 549 -7.92 7.63 -36.49
C ASP A 549 -9.36 7.13 -36.68
N GLY A 550 -10.32 8.05 -36.66
CA GLY A 550 -11.75 7.76 -36.70
C GLY A 550 -12.35 7.24 -35.39
N LYS A 551 -11.57 7.07 -34.32
CA LYS A 551 -12.07 6.58 -33.03
C LYS A 551 -12.59 7.74 -32.16
N PRO A 552 -13.83 7.66 -31.64
CA PRO A 552 -14.42 8.75 -30.87
C PRO A 552 -13.84 8.88 -29.45
N GLU A 553 -13.29 7.79 -28.91
CA GLU A 553 -12.75 7.75 -27.56
C GLU A 553 -11.44 6.94 -27.55
N VAL A 554 -10.34 7.61 -27.24
CA VAL A 554 -9.00 7.02 -27.14
C VAL A 554 -8.36 7.45 -25.83
N ILE A 555 -7.73 6.51 -25.12
CA ILE A 555 -6.99 6.77 -23.89
C ILE A 555 -5.51 6.52 -24.16
N ILE A 556 -4.65 7.47 -23.79
CA ILE A 556 -3.20 7.34 -23.87
C ILE A 556 -2.64 7.28 -22.45
N ALA A 557 -1.73 6.34 -22.19
CA ALA A 557 -1.08 6.16 -20.91
C ALA A 557 0.45 6.23 -21.04
N PHE A 558 1.08 7.00 -20.15
CA PHE A 558 2.50 6.95 -19.89
C PHE A 558 2.75 6.03 -18.70
N VAL A 559 3.46 4.93 -18.93
CA VAL A 559 3.74 3.92 -17.91
C VAL A 559 5.22 3.93 -17.57
N GLY A 560 5.54 4.37 -16.36
CA GLY A 560 6.89 4.29 -15.80
C GLY A 560 7.00 3.06 -14.91
N THR A 561 8.05 2.26 -15.08
CA THR A 561 8.37 1.12 -14.19
C THR A 561 9.82 1.22 -13.75
N SER A 562 10.06 1.19 -12.45
CA SER A 562 11.40 1.28 -11.91
C SER A 562 12.09 -0.08 -11.84
N ASP A 563 13.40 -0.08 -12.06
CA ASP A 563 14.35 -1.13 -11.70
C ASP A 563 15.34 -0.60 -10.65
N TYR A 564 14.90 0.38 -9.85
CA TYR A 564 15.67 1.09 -8.83
C TYR A 564 16.93 1.79 -9.37
N GLY A 565 16.83 2.42 -10.55
CA GLY A 565 17.91 3.19 -11.14
C GLY A 565 17.89 4.67 -10.75
N ASN A 566 17.79 5.56 -11.73
CA ASN A 566 17.84 7.01 -11.51
C ASN A 566 16.64 7.73 -12.13
N ASN A 567 16.48 9.01 -11.81
CA ASN A 567 15.25 9.73 -12.13
C ASN A 567 14.98 9.84 -13.63
N LEU A 568 13.73 9.65 -14.02
CA LEU A 568 13.23 9.84 -15.37
C LEU A 568 12.39 11.12 -15.42
N TYR A 569 12.63 11.94 -16.43
CA TYR A 569 11.93 13.20 -16.64
C TYR A 569 11.16 13.17 -17.96
N ILE A 570 9.98 13.79 -17.97
CA ILE A 570 9.14 13.98 -19.15
C ILE A 570 8.70 15.44 -19.19
N ASP A 571 8.70 16.03 -20.38
CA ASP A 571 8.20 17.39 -20.60
C ASP A 571 7.58 17.56 -22.00
N ASN A 572 6.87 18.66 -22.21
CA ASN A 572 6.34 19.11 -23.50
C ASN A 572 5.52 18.03 -24.23
N ILE A 573 4.56 17.44 -23.54
CA ILE A 573 3.65 16.44 -24.10
C ILE A 573 2.68 17.15 -25.03
N ASN A 574 2.64 16.74 -26.29
CA ASN A 574 1.78 17.33 -27.32
C ASN A 574 1.10 16.24 -28.14
N ILE A 575 -0.19 16.06 -27.92
CA ILE A 575 -1.09 15.26 -28.74
C ILE A 575 -1.63 16.16 -29.84
N TYR A 576 -1.41 15.77 -31.09
CA TYR A 576 -1.73 16.58 -32.26
C TYR A 576 -2.59 15.81 -33.26
N ASN A 577 -3.28 16.55 -34.11
CA ASN A 577 -3.83 16.07 -35.38
C ASN A 577 -3.28 16.94 -36.52
N SER A 578 -2.89 16.35 -37.63
CA SER A 578 -2.24 17.12 -38.71
C SER A 578 -3.22 17.95 -39.57
N THR A 579 -4.46 18.18 -39.10
CA THR A 579 -5.47 18.95 -39.83
C THR A 579 -5.36 20.46 -39.65
N ASN A 580 -4.42 20.97 -38.84
CA ASN A 580 -4.08 22.39 -38.80
C ASN A 580 -2.89 22.70 -39.71
N VAL A 581 -3.19 23.33 -40.85
CA VAL A 581 -2.25 24.07 -41.69
C VAL A 581 -1.71 25.31 -40.95
N GLY A 582 -0.78 25.08 -40.03
CA GLY A 582 0.32 26.01 -39.78
C GLY A 582 1.54 25.38 -40.45
N ILE A 583 2.15 26.09 -41.40
CA ILE A 583 3.26 25.58 -42.22
C ILE A 583 4.42 25.10 -41.32
N GLU A 584 4.47 23.81 -41.02
CA GLU A 584 5.73 23.08 -40.84
C GLU A 584 5.93 22.23 -42.09
N LYS A 585 6.66 22.86 -43.02
CA LYS A 585 7.19 22.20 -44.20
C LYS A 585 8.20 21.15 -43.72
N ILE A 586 7.87 19.88 -43.95
CA ILE A 586 8.70 18.68 -43.83
C ILE A 586 10.20 19.03 -43.94
N GLU A 587 10.89 19.06 -42.80
CA GLU A 587 12.35 19.21 -42.76
C GLU A 587 13.00 17.86 -43.09
N THR A 588 13.55 17.77 -44.29
CA THR A 588 14.72 16.94 -44.54
C THR A 588 15.98 17.80 -44.38
N ASN A 589 16.66 17.66 -43.23
CA ASN A 589 18.11 17.78 -42.99
C ASN A 589 18.92 19.02 -43.46
N ASN A 590 18.33 20.19 -43.73
CA ASN A 590 19.11 21.40 -43.99
C ASN A 590 18.72 22.53 -43.02
N SER A 591 19.37 22.60 -41.85
CA SER A 591 19.21 23.69 -40.88
C SER A 591 19.83 24.98 -41.43
N LEU A 592 19.02 26.00 -41.72
CA LEU A 592 19.52 27.36 -42.04
C LEU A 592 19.39 28.26 -40.80
N GLU A 593 20.53 28.70 -40.27
CA GLU A 593 20.60 29.63 -39.13
C GLU A 593 21.23 30.96 -39.53
N ILE A 594 20.78 32.04 -38.88
CA ILE A 594 21.33 33.40 -39.08
C ILE A 594 21.65 34.00 -37.72
N TYR A 595 22.91 34.41 -37.52
CA TYR A 595 23.35 35.03 -36.28
C TYR A 595 24.44 36.11 -36.50
N PRO A 596 24.49 37.15 -35.66
CA PRO A 596 23.44 37.51 -34.71
C PRO A 596 22.15 37.89 -35.44
N ASN A 597 21.00 37.66 -34.83
CA ASN A 597 19.72 38.12 -35.35
C ASN A 597 18.86 38.57 -34.16
N PRO A 598 18.76 39.88 -33.89
CA PRO A 598 19.05 41.00 -34.80
C PRO A 598 20.54 41.31 -35.05
N ALA A 599 20.88 41.78 -36.26
CA ALA A 599 22.23 42.19 -36.69
C ALA A 599 22.30 43.69 -37.02
N SER A 600 23.50 44.29 -36.97
CA SER A 600 23.71 45.69 -37.43
C SER A 600 24.44 45.72 -38.78
N ASN A 601 25.78 45.70 -38.78
CA ASN A 601 26.56 45.84 -40.02
C ASN A 601 26.90 44.51 -40.70
N LYS A 602 26.76 43.39 -40.00
CA LYS A 602 27.19 42.06 -40.46
C LYS A 602 26.36 40.96 -39.79
N ALA A 603 26.03 39.92 -40.54
CA ALA A 603 25.48 38.66 -40.04
C ALA A 603 26.22 37.47 -40.64
N PHE A 604 26.07 36.31 -40.04
CA PHE A 604 26.55 35.03 -40.52
C PHE A 604 25.37 34.11 -40.79
N MET A 605 25.46 33.37 -41.88
CA MET A 605 24.49 32.39 -42.31
C MET A 605 25.14 31.01 -42.24
N SER A 606 24.66 30.16 -41.33
CA SER A 606 25.15 28.79 -41.16
C SER A 606 24.16 27.81 -41.75
N PHE A 607 24.64 26.86 -42.55
CA PHE A 607 23.82 25.86 -43.21
C PHE A 607 24.60 24.59 -43.53
N THR A 608 23.88 23.47 -43.63
CA THR A 608 24.47 22.15 -43.95
C THR A 608 24.03 21.70 -45.34
N THR A 609 24.98 21.14 -46.09
CA THR A 609 24.72 20.49 -47.38
C THR A 609 24.96 18.99 -47.23
N GLY A 610 23.96 18.15 -47.58
CA GLY A 610 24.07 16.69 -47.47
C GLY A 610 24.91 16.04 -48.56
N ASN A 611 25.13 16.72 -49.70
CA ASN A 611 25.93 16.29 -50.85
C ASN A 611 26.67 17.49 -51.45
N ILE A 612 27.48 17.28 -52.50
CA ILE A 612 28.01 18.37 -53.31
C ILE A 612 26.83 19.09 -53.99
N SER A 613 26.64 20.36 -53.69
CA SER A 613 25.43 21.11 -54.08
C SER A 613 25.75 22.53 -54.55
N ASN A 614 24.99 23.03 -55.53
CA ASN A 614 25.05 24.42 -55.96
C ASN A 614 24.18 25.30 -55.03
N VAL A 615 24.78 26.35 -54.46
CA VAL A 615 24.13 27.16 -53.42
C VAL A 615 24.09 28.63 -53.82
N SER A 616 22.92 29.26 -53.66
CA SER A 616 22.73 30.70 -53.82
C SER A 616 21.80 31.24 -52.76
N TYR A 617 21.89 32.53 -52.43
CA TYR A 617 20.93 33.17 -51.53
C TYR A 617 20.54 34.57 -52.00
N SER A 618 19.36 35.02 -51.56
CA SER A 618 18.87 36.38 -51.78
C SER A 618 18.27 36.95 -50.52
N ILE A 619 18.43 38.25 -50.29
CA ILE A 619 17.81 38.99 -49.19
C ILE A 619 16.73 39.90 -49.77
N MET A 620 15.53 39.85 -49.22
CA MET A 620 14.38 40.62 -49.66
C MET A 620 13.84 41.49 -48.54
N ASN A 621 13.31 42.67 -48.88
CA ASN A 621 12.54 43.48 -47.94
C ASN A 621 11.11 42.93 -47.78
N THR A 622 10.31 43.53 -46.89
CA THR A 622 8.92 43.13 -46.62
C THR A 622 7.96 43.33 -47.79
N LEU A 623 8.34 44.09 -48.82
CA LEU A 623 7.58 44.26 -50.07
C LEU A 623 7.95 43.19 -51.13
N GLY A 624 8.85 42.25 -50.80
CA GLY A 624 9.32 41.21 -51.71
C GLY A 624 10.36 41.67 -52.73
N GLN A 625 10.90 42.90 -52.59
CA GLN A 625 11.95 43.39 -53.46
C GLN A 625 13.29 42.75 -53.03
N VAL A 626 14.00 42.14 -53.99
CA VAL A 626 15.34 41.58 -53.78
C VAL A 626 16.35 42.72 -53.65
N ILE A 627 17.05 42.76 -52.52
CA ILE A 627 18.04 43.78 -52.19
C ILE A 627 19.47 43.27 -52.38
N ILE A 628 19.71 41.99 -52.05
CA ILE A 628 20.99 41.30 -52.24
C ILE A 628 20.72 39.96 -52.91
N SER A 629 21.56 39.55 -53.85
CA SER A 629 21.51 38.23 -54.48
C SER A 629 22.93 37.75 -54.77
N GLU A 630 23.31 36.61 -54.22
CA GLU A 630 24.66 36.06 -54.29
C GLU A 630 24.63 34.58 -54.69
N ASN A 631 25.58 34.18 -55.52
CA ASN A 631 25.79 32.79 -55.92
C ASN A 631 27.09 32.28 -55.28
N LEU A 632 26.98 31.29 -54.39
CA LEU A 632 28.11 30.69 -53.68
C LEU A 632 28.76 29.55 -54.48
N GLY A 633 28.18 29.18 -55.62
CA GLY A 633 28.65 28.11 -56.48
C GLY A 633 28.47 26.73 -55.87
N THR A 634 29.28 25.78 -56.34
CA THR A 634 29.24 24.39 -55.89
C THR A 634 30.03 24.21 -54.58
N LEU A 635 29.35 23.82 -53.52
CA LEU A 635 29.92 23.54 -52.20
C LEU A 635 29.97 22.03 -51.93
N THR A 636 30.99 21.56 -51.20
CA THR A 636 31.11 20.16 -50.78
C THR A 636 30.13 19.82 -49.66
N ALA A 637 29.79 18.54 -49.47
CA ALA A 637 28.97 18.11 -48.33
C ALA A 637 29.60 18.53 -46.98
N GLY A 638 28.77 18.97 -46.03
CA GLY A 638 29.19 19.45 -44.71
C GLY A 638 28.55 20.79 -44.31
N GLU A 639 29.00 21.32 -43.17
CA GLU A 639 28.58 22.62 -42.64
C GLU A 639 29.34 23.77 -43.31
N HIS A 640 28.62 24.83 -43.63
CA HIS A 640 29.16 26.03 -44.27
C HIS A 640 28.70 27.27 -43.52
N THR A 641 29.57 28.29 -43.47
CA THR A 641 29.24 29.59 -42.91
C THR A 641 29.55 30.69 -43.92
N GLN A 642 28.54 31.44 -44.31
CA GLN A 642 28.67 32.59 -45.21
C GLN A 642 28.50 33.90 -44.44
N SER A 643 29.45 34.82 -44.62
CA SER A 643 29.35 36.18 -44.10
C SER A 643 28.46 37.04 -45.00
N ILE A 644 27.57 37.81 -44.39
CA ILE A 644 26.67 38.75 -45.08
C ILE A 644 27.02 40.17 -44.62
N ASN A 645 27.33 41.05 -45.57
CA ASN A 645 27.49 42.48 -45.31
C ASN A 645 26.12 43.17 -45.33
N LEU A 646 25.75 43.81 -44.22
CA LEU A 646 24.48 44.49 -44.05
C LEU A 646 24.64 46.01 -43.97
N SER A 647 25.86 46.55 -44.14
CA SER A 647 26.16 47.98 -43.95
C SER A 647 25.39 48.92 -44.88
N THR A 648 24.79 48.40 -45.96
CA THR A 648 24.00 49.14 -46.94
C THR A 648 22.48 48.98 -46.73
N LEU A 649 22.05 48.14 -45.79
CA LEU A 649 20.64 47.94 -45.45
C LEU A 649 20.20 48.92 -44.36
N SER A 650 18.99 49.44 -44.50
CA SER A 650 18.35 50.23 -43.44
C SER A 650 17.83 49.32 -42.33
N SER A 651 17.64 49.88 -41.13
CA SER A 651 17.00 49.17 -40.02
C SER A 651 15.62 48.66 -40.43
N GLY A 652 15.32 47.37 -40.18
CA GLY A 652 14.06 46.75 -40.60
C GLY A 652 14.08 45.23 -40.64
N LEU A 653 12.92 44.65 -40.98
CA LEU A 653 12.75 43.21 -41.17
C LEU A 653 13.02 42.82 -42.62
N TYR A 654 13.84 41.80 -42.81
CA TYR A 654 14.19 41.22 -44.10
C TYR A 654 13.96 39.70 -44.09
N MET A 655 13.87 39.10 -45.28
CA MET A 655 13.81 37.65 -45.48
C MET A 655 15.03 37.21 -46.29
N ILE A 656 15.78 36.24 -45.76
CA ILE A 656 16.80 35.52 -46.51
C ILE A 656 16.16 34.28 -47.11
N ASN A 657 16.28 34.11 -48.42
CA ASN A 657 15.94 32.91 -49.15
C ASN A 657 17.22 32.25 -49.65
N MET A 658 17.48 31.03 -49.23
CA MET A 658 18.56 30.19 -49.72
C MET A 658 18.01 29.14 -50.67
N ASN A 659 18.74 28.88 -51.76
CA ASN A 659 18.49 27.81 -52.70
C ASN A 659 19.68 26.84 -52.68
N ILE A 660 19.43 25.57 -52.39
CA ILE A 660 20.40 24.47 -52.46
C ILE A 660 19.85 23.46 -53.46
N ASP A 661 20.46 23.35 -54.65
CA ASP A 661 20.04 22.46 -55.75
C ASP A 661 18.53 22.51 -56.09
N GLY A 662 17.94 23.71 -56.10
CA GLY A 662 16.52 23.93 -56.40
C GLY A 662 15.59 23.85 -55.19
N LYS A 663 16.11 23.54 -53.99
CA LYS A 663 15.34 23.55 -52.74
C LYS A 663 15.48 24.88 -52.02
N PHE A 664 14.34 25.52 -51.76
CA PHE A 664 14.27 26.82 -51.09
C PHE A 664 14.02 26.72 -49.59
N ILE A 665 14.86 27.41 -48.81
CA ILE A 665 14.77 27.58 -47.35
C ILE A 665 14.73 29.09 -47.06
N SER A 666 13.84 29.52 -46.17
CA SER A 666 13.63 30.94 -45.88
C SER A 666 13.75 31.23 -44.38
N LYS A 667 14.48 32.28 -44.01
CA LYS A 667 14.65 32.72 -42.61
C LYS A 667 14.52 34.24 -42.48
N LYS A 668 13.94 34.69 -41.37
CA LYS A 668 13.83 36.11 -41.03
C LYS A 668 15.18 36.67 -40.59
N LEU A 669 15.51 37.88 -41.01
CA LEU A 669 16.66 38.67 -40.55
C LEU A 669 16.18 40.05 -40.09
N ASN A 670 16.45 40.40 -38.83
CA ASN A 670 16.21 41.74 -38.30
C ASN A 670 17.51 42.54 -38.38
N VAL A 671 17.49 43.66 -39.11
CA VAL A 671 18.61 44.62 -39.18
C VAL A 671 18.31 45.79 -38.24
N LYS A 672 19.26 46.16 -37.39
CA LYS A 672 19.16 47.25 -36.41
C LYS A 672 19.93 48.48 -36.84
#